data_AF-A0AAD9GY37-F1
#
_entry.id   AF-A0AAD9GY37-F1
#
_cell.length_a   1.000
_cell.length_b   1.000
_cell.length_c   1.000
_cell.angle_alpha   90.00
_cell.angle_beta   90.00
_cell.angle_gamma   90.00
#
_symmetry.space_group_name_H-M   'P 1'
#
loop_
_entity.id
_entity.type
_entity.pdbx_description
1 polymer ?
#
loop_
_entity_poly.entity_id
_entity_poly.type
_entity_poly.pdbx_seq_one_letter_code
_entity_poly.pdbx_strand_id
1 'polypeptide(L)'
;MGNRGSQPKEADEAPDETRQASQPSGQVVGNNPFKPNDRGCTDILCLLLFVVFWIGMIIIAGVGYKHGKPQRLIYGTDWMGRTCGAQADKTDNVPAYDFTDYKYMIYPRLSEDLLTLGITDSKQLMKTSTLKKLFGVCVKSCPLLTDAPNGEDLYVHAYLDYEMHALPVNEDAVSAGASMEYVRAGSPWKLITNSSNVLYRCVELTEITTTQTARCIDDCTASEEAAYHPGKPLTCGTNETTNPFRDCGSTTCAKMITSLRPNCTSLETTKEERQIGAATDDPITKTLSRKWHMVARWLGDLQKAALPILICGGLFALVLGLFWLVMLRFCAGLFVWLVIVFVVAMQIVVTVFCAYEGNLINSTSMQSTLDGMGMSTENAEALTAATTTYIASAGISAAEDQAHYWAIACYVLTAVDIALFILLIFMCGRIRIAIGIIREASKALQSMPMLVLYPIIPTLFAVGLVAYWLVAAAFIATSGNISLADVANSTSTATGADVGSVVPVQMQDNDAMHNLMIYHLFGLLWTSQFIQAAAYATIAGAFCEYYWTLDKRQVPARPVLRSMWRTVRYHFGSVAFGSLIIAILQFARITLEYVDQKMRSAKQGNAVVRVAMMCLKCLLWCFEKCLKFLNNNAFIIMAMKGKSFCPSMKDSFSLLLANAARVATVSIIARFLMLLGKIFITGFCMLFMFVFIRYPPSHTPSFFMGDLSSVSSPIFPMLLTGVLSYATASFFLDVYGTGIDTILLCFCEDCNVNKTSEQYYMSDELVAFIEGPAKHNAFSVYQSQSASNAVPATAPPVFQPHTVPMNKTK
;
A
#
# COMPACT_ATOMS: atom_id res chain seq x y z
N MET A 1 13.51 80.32 -40.69
CA MET A 1 12.47 79.27 -40.71
C MET A 1 12.16 78.95 -39.24
N GLY A 2 11.47 79.76 -38.45
CA GLY A 2 10.10 80.29 -38.54
C GLY A 2 9.25 79.45 -37.55
N ASN A 3 8.69 79.94 -36.44
CA ASN A 3 8.63 81.25 -35.79
C ASN A 3 8.17 81.05 -34.31
N ARG A 4 8.59 81.97 -33.43
CA ARG A 4 8.11 82.43 -32.09
C ARG A 4 6.92 81.72 -31.41
N GLY A 5 7.00 81.37 -30.11
CA GLY A 5 6.58 82.19 -28.94
C GLY A 5 5.14 81.78 -28.52
N SER A 6 4.66 81.66 -27.28
CA SER A 6 4.89 82.30 -25.97
C SER A 6 4.09 81.55 -24.86
N GLN A 7 4.46 81.78 -23.58
CA GLN A 7 3.95 81.40 -22.23
C GLN A 7 2.40 81.36 -21.94
N PRO A 8 1.87 81.20 -20.67
CA PRO A 8 1.98 80.16 -19.59
C PRO A 8 0.63 79.80 -18.84
N LYS A 9 0.67 78.83 -17.87
CA LYS A 9 -0.28 78.46 -16.76
C LYS A 9 -1.71 77.98 -17.18
N GLU A 10 -2.43 77.04 -16.54
CA GLU A 10 -2.66 76.68 -15.13
C GLU A 10 -3.46 75.34 -15.01
N ALA A 11 -3.32 74.64 -13.87
CA ALA A 11 -4.25 73.71 -13.18
C ALA A 11 -4.69 72.33 -13.76
N ASP A 12 -4.86 71.41 -12.79
CA ASP A 12 -5.11 69.96 -12.84
C ASP A 12 -6.37 69.48 -13.60
N GLU A 13 -6.25 68.34 -14.30
CA GLU A 13 -7.33 67.34 -14.37
C GLU A 13 -6.78 65.95 -14.78
N ALA A 14 -7.26 64.92 -14.07
CA ALA A 14 -6.81 63.52 -14.14
C ALA A 14 -7.25 62.80 -15.44
N PRO A 15 -6.57 61.71 -15.86
CA PRO A 15 -6.85 61.06 -17.13
C PRO A 15 -7.99 60.03 -17.05
N ASP A 16 -8.82 60.14 -18.09
CA ASP A 16 -9.92 59.33 -18.61
C ASP A 16 -9.66 57.81 -18.66
N GLU A 17 -10.48 57.04 -17.92
CA GLU A 17 -10.73 55.62 -18.14
C GLU A 17 -12.07 55.44 -18.86
N THR A 18 -12.05 55.11 -20.15
CA THR A 18 -13.22 54.60 -20.87
C THR A 18 -12.92 53.32 -21.65
N ARG A 19 -13.52 52.21 -21.19
CA ARG A 19 -14.38 51.29 -21.97
C ARG A 19 -14.66 49.99 -21.18
N GLN A 20 -15.65 50.04 -20.27
CA GLN A 20 -16.40 48.84 -19.89
C GLN A 20 -17.68 48.78 -20.72
N ALA A 21 -17.88 47.65 -21.40
CA ALA A 21 -19.15 47.32 -22.03
C ALA A 21 -20.20 47.10 -20.94
N SER A 22 -21.24 47.92 -20.95
CA SER A 22 -22.39 47.86 -20.05
C SER A 22 -23.16 46.55 -20.19
N GLN A 23 -23.21 45.75 -19.11
CA GLN A 23 -24.24 44.72 -18.93
C GLN A 23 -25.58 45.40 -18.58
N PRO A 24 -26.73 44.86 -19.02
CA PRO A 24 -28.03 45.42 -18.68
C PRO A 24 -28.29 45.27 -17.19
N SER A 25 -28.60 46.40 -16.56
CA SER A 25 -28.98 46.58 -15.17
C SER A 25 -30.30 45.85 -14.85
N GLY A 26 -30.30 44.96 -13.83
CA GLY A 26 -31.56 44.43 -13.28
C GLY A 26 -31.56 43.06 -12.60
N GLN A 27 -30.42 42.42 -12.30
CA GLN A 27 -30.39 41.24 -11.43
C GLN A 27 -29.59 41.55 -10.16
N VAL A 28 -30.23 41.46 -9.00
CA VAL A 28 -29.54 41.46 -7.70
C VAL A 28 -28.79 40.12 -7.61
N VAL A 29 -27.55 40.10 -8.08
CA VAL A 29 -26.70 38.91 -8.06
C VAL A 29 -26.36 38.60 -6.59
N GLY A 30 -26.72 37.40 -6.12
CA GLY A 30 -26.35 36.93 -4.77
C GLY A 30 -24.85 37.05 -4.53
N ASN A 31 -24.46 37.31 -3.28
CA ASN A 31 -23.08 37.48 -2.86
C ASN A 31 -22.24 36.25 -3.26
N ASN A 32 -21.19 36.49 -4.05
CA ASN A 32 -20.27 35.46 -4.50
C ASN A 32 -18.93 35.58 -3.76
N PRO A 33 -18.62 34.66 -2.83
CA PRO A 33 -17.34 34.66 -2.12
C PRO A 33 -16.18 34.16 -3.00
N PHE A 34 -16.46 33.52 -4.14
CA PHE A 34 -15.45 33.01 -5.05
C PHE A 34 -14.95 34.11 -6.00
N LYS A 35 -13.82 34.72 -5.63
CA LYS A 35 -13.13 35.73 -6.45
C LYS A 35 -11.84 35.14 -7.03
N PRO A 36 -11.79 34.80 -8.34
CA PRO A 36 -10.62 34.14 -8.93
C PRO A 36 -9.45 35.09 -9.20
N ASN A 37 -9.73 36.38 -9.44
CA ASN A 37 -8.71 37.38 -9.82
C ASN A 37 -8.18 38.22 -8.65
N ASP A 38 -8.84 38.16 -7.49
CA ASP A 38 -8.50 38.95 -6.31
C ASP A 38 -7.83 38.04 -5.25
N ARG A 39 -6.54 37.72 -5.47
CA ARG A 39 -5.79 36.77 -4.63
C ARG A 39 -4.34 37.22 -4.40
N GLY A 40 -3.89 37.08 -3.15
CA GLY A 40 -2.49 37.30 -2.74
C GLY A 40 -1.79 35.99 -2.39
N CYS A 41 -0.45 36.03 -2.32
CA CYS A 41 0.34 34.89 -1.84
C CYS A 41 0.06 34.65 -0.34
N THR A 42 -0.20 33.40 0.03
CA THR A 42 -0.52 33.02 1.41
C THR A 42 0.58 32.15 2.03
N ASP A 43 0.86 32.39 3.32
CA ASP A 43 1.77 31.60 4.16
C ASP A 43 3.20 31.42 3.58
N ILE A 44 3.80 32.52 3.07
CA ILE A 44 5.11 32.53 2.37
C ILE A 44 6.24 31.96 3.23
N LEU A 45 6.24 32.18 4.54
CA LEU A 45 7.28 31.64 5.44
C LEU A 45 7.30 30.10 5.44
N CYS A 46 6.13 29.46 5.38
CA CYS A 46 6.03 28.01 5.32
C CYS A 46 6.49 27.47 3.96
N LEU A 47 6.28 28.23 2.88
CA LEU A 47 6.87 27.93 1.59
C LEU A 47 8.40 27.96 1.65
N LEU A 48 8.99 29.02 2.19
CA LEU A 48 10.44 29.12 2.34
C LEU A 48 11.00 27.96 3.16
N LEU A 49 10.35 27.59 4.27
CA LEU A 49 10.72 26.42 5.08
C LEU A 49 10.70 25.13 4.26
N PHE A 50 9.65 24.90 3.46
CA PHE A 50 9.54 23.71 2.62
C PHE A 50 10.63 23.64 1.55
N VAL A 51 10.97 24.76 0.92
CA VAL A 51 12.04 24.84 -0.08
C VAL A 51 13.40 24.56 0.57
N VAL A 52 13.69 25.18 1.71
CA VAL A 52 14.95 24.94 2.46
C VAL A 52 15.06 23.47 2.88
N PHE A 53 13.96 22.89 3.35
CA PHE A 53 13.92 21.46 3.69
C PHE A 53 14.23 20.56 2.49
N TRP A 54 13.66 20.86 1.31
CA TRP A 54 13.94 20.12 0.09
C TRP A 54 15.38 20.27 -0.41
N ILE A 55 15.99 21.45 -0.27
CA ILE A 55 17.42 21.65 -0.54
C ILE A 55 18.24 20.70 0.35
N GLY A 56 17.92 20.60 1.65
CA GLY A 56 18.56 19.64 2.56
C GLY A 56 18.40 18.18 2.11
N MET A 57 17.20 17.78 1.64
CA MET A 57 16.95 16.43 1.12
C MET A 57 17.85 16.10 -0.08
N ILE A 58 18.00 17.04 -1.01
CA ILE A 58 18.84 16.88 -2.19
C ILE A 58 20.32 16.80 -1.80
N ILE A 59 20.78 17.64 -0.87
CA ILE A 59 22.16 17.61 -0.38
C ILE A 59 22.48 16.25 0.25
N ILE A 60 21.61 15.74 1.13
CA ILE A 60 21.81 14.46 1.81
C ILE A 60 21.80 13.30 0.80
N ALA A 61 20.91 13.33 -0.19
CA ALA A 61 20.91 12.35 -1.27
C ALA A 61 22.21 12.40 -2.09
N GLY A 62 22.73 13.60 -2.36
CA GLY A 62 24.02 13.79 -3.04
C GLY A 62 25.21 13.26 -2.25
N VAL A 63 25.26 13.49 -0.94
CA VAL A 63 26.27 12.90 -0.04
C VAL A 63 26.14 11.38 -0.02
N GLY A 64 24.93 10.87 0.15
CA GLY A 64 24.64 9.44 0.08
C GLY A 64 25.10 8.82 -1.24
N TYR A 65 24.91 9.50 -2.37
CA TYR A 65 25.35 9.03 -3.68
C TYR A 65 26.88 8.95 -3.81
N LYS A 66 27.61 9.93 -3.27
CA LYS A 66 29.08 9.96 -3.33
C LYS A 66 29.74 8.84 -2.51
N HIS A 67 29.17 8.50 -1.36
CA HIS A 67 29.77 7.55 -0.41
C HIS A 67 29.07 6.18 -0.39
N GLY A 68 27.82 6.12 -0.82
CA GLY A 68 26.97 4.93 -0.78
C GLY A 68 27.26 3.93 -1.89
N LYS A 69 27.25 2.64 -1.51
CA LYS A 69 27.34 1.51 -2.43
C LYS A 69 26.09 0.64 -2.29
N PRO A 70 24.99 0.95 -3.01
CA PRO A 70 23.70 0.27 -2.84
C PRO A 70 23.78 -1.24 -3.08
N GLN A 71 24.80 -1.71 -3.81
CA GLN A 71 25.13 -3.11 -4.01
C GLN A 71 25.23 -3.88 -2.68
N ARG A 72 25.64 -3.22 -1.58
CA ARG A 72 25.72 -3.80 -0.23
C ARG A 72 24.38 -4.18 0.40
N LEU A 73 23.26 -3.66 -0.11
CA LEU A 73 21.91 -4.04 0.37
C LEU A 73 21.42 -5.33 -0.27
N ILE A 74 21.94 -5.65 -1.47
CA ILE A 74 21.49 -6.76 -2.29
C ILE A 74 22.48 -7.93 -2.18
N TYR A 75 23.77 -7.65 -2.27
CA TYR A 75 24.84 -8.64 -2.17
C TYR A 75 25.42 -8.68 -0.76
N GLY A 76 25.92 -9.86 -0.37
CA GLY A 76 26.62 -10.01 0.89
C GLY A 76 28.00 -9.38 0.93
N THR A 77 28.49 -9.07 2.13
CA THR A 77 29.90 -8.77 2.39
C THR A 77 30.67 -9.98 2.94
N ASP A 78 31.76 -10.38 2.30
CA ASP A 78 32.61 -11.47 2.76
C ASP A 78 33.16 -11.19 4.17
N TRP A 79 33.86 -12.18 4.74
CA TRP A 79 34.47 -12.09 6.07
C TRP A 79 35.49 -10.93 6.22
N MET A 80 36.01 -10.37 5.12
CA MET A 80 36.88 -9.18 5.10
C MET A 80 36.10 -7.87 4.86
N GLY A 81 34.77 -7.92 4.70
CA GLY A 81 33.92 -6.76 4.46
C GLY A 81 33.82 -6.31 2.99
N ARG A 82 34.31 -7.12 2.04
CA ARG A 82 34.22 -6.87 0.59
C ARG A 82 32.89 -7.36 0.05
N THR A 83 32.29 -6.61 -0.87
CA THR A 83 30.95 -6.93 -1.39
C THR A 83 31.03 -7.95 -2.53
N CYS A 84 30.34 -9.09 -2.39
CA CYS A 84 30.19 -10.08 -3.47
C CYS A 84 29.52 -9.43 -4.69
N GLY A 85 29.88 -9.83 -5.92
CA GLY A 85 29.30 -9.26 -7.14
C GLY A 85 29.76 -7.83 -7.48
N ALA A 86 30.63 -7.21 -6.67
CA ALA A 86 31.15 -5.86 -6.88
C ALA A 86 32.60 -5.89 -7.36
N GLN A 87 33.00 -4.86 -8.10
CA GLN A 87 34.40 -4.66 -8.48
C GLN A 87 35.27 -4.47 -7.23
N ALA A 88 36.52 -4.92 -7.31
CA ALA A 88 37.47 -4.85 -6.23
C ALA A 88 37.65 -3.40 -5.72
N ASP A 89 37.30 -3.17 -4.46
CA ASP A 89 37.72 -1.96 -3.75
C ASP A 89 39.20 -2.09 -3.39
N LYS A 90 40.00 -1.07 -3.70
CA LYS A 90 41.36 -0.98 -3.14
C LYS A 90 41.22 -0.71 -1.64
N THR A 91 41.48 -1.72 -0.81
CA THR A 91 41.75 -1.53 0.62
C THR A 91 43.26 -1.59 0.82
N ASP A 92 43.79 -0.75 1.71
CA ASP A 92 45.23 -0.50 1.85
C ASP A 92 46.07 -1.74 2.23
N ASN A 93 45.45 -2.89 2.55
CA ASN A 93 46.13 -4.07 3.11
C ASN A 93 45.78 -5.43 2.47
N VAL A 94 45.05 -5.51 1.33
CA VAL A 94 44.70 -6.81 0.70
C VAL A 94 44.72 -6.70 -0.83
N PRO A 95 45.20 -7.72 -1.59
CA PRO A 95 45.12 -7.72 -3.05
C PRO A 95 43.68 -7.50 -3.56
N ALA A 96 43.52 -6.64 -4.56
CA ALA A 96 42.25 -6.35 -5.20
C ALA A 96 41.76 -7.59 -5.98
N TYR A 97 40.89 -8.40 -5.37
CA TYR A 97 40.23 -9.53 -6.02
C TYR A 97 38.90 -9.07 -6.62
N ASP A 98 38.66 -9.35 -7.90
CA ASP A 98 37.42 -8.95 -8.58
C ASP A 98 36.29 -9.95 -8.29
N PHE A 99 35.23 -9.47 -7.63
CA PHE A 99 34.06 -10.29 -7.28
C PHE A 99 32.91 -10.15 -8.28
N THR A 100 33.10 -9.46 -9.42
CA THR A 100 32.05 -9.28 -10.45
C THR A 100 31.33 -10.58 -10.83
N ASP A 101 32.06 -11.69 -10.95
CA ASP A 101 31.51 -13.02 -11.27
C ASP A 101 31.03 -13.81 -10.02
N TYR A 102 31.43 -13.41 -8.82
CA TYR A 102 31.14 -14.10 -7.56
C TYR A 102 30.02 -13.40 -6.80
N LYS A 103 28.78 -13.57 -7.29
CA LYS A 103 27.61 -12.80 -6.82
C LYS A 103 26.97 -13.35 -5.55
N TYR A 104 27.11 -14.64 -5.25
CA TYR A 104 26.40 -15.29 -4.15
C TYR A 104 27.26 -15.37 -2.90
N MET A 105 26.65 -15.45 -1.72
CA MET A 105 27.37 -15.68 -0.47
C MET A 105 26.91 -16.92 0.27
N ILE A 106 27.85 -17.75 0.71
CA ILE A 106 27.62 -18.86 1.63
C ILE A 106 28.23 -18.60 3.00
N TYR A 107 27.61 -19.12 4.06
CA TYR A 107 28.11 -19.10 5.45
C TYR A 107 28.53 -20.51 5.88
N PRO A 108 29.74 -20.96 5.51
CA PRO A 108 30.12 -22.37 5.64
C PRO A 108 30.35 -22.83 7.09
N ARG A 109 30.49 -21.88 8.02
CA ARG A 109 30.73 -22.13 9.46
C ARG A 109 29.74 -21.41 10.36
N LEU A 110 28.51 -21.23 9.88
CA LEU A 110 27.46 -20.48 10.58
C LEU A 110 27.26 -21.00 12.02
N SER A 111 27.17 -22.32 12.20
CA SER A 111 26.98 -22.97 13.52
C SER A 111 28.07 -22.59 14.52
N GLU A 112 29.33 -22.64 14.09
CA GLU A 112 30.50 -22.35 14.92
C GLU A 112 30.60 -20.85 15.26
N ASP A 113 30.25 -19.99 14.30
CA ASP A 113 30.22 -18.55 14.51
C ASP A 113 29.12 -18.15 15.51
N LEU A 114 27.97 -18.83 15.48
CA LEU A 114 26.90 -18.61 16.47
C LEU A 114 27.31 -19.03 17.88
N LEU A 115 27.94 -20.20 18.00
CA LEU A 115 28.46 -20.74 19.26
C LEU A 115 29.55 -19.84 19.86
N THR A 116 30.51 -19.40 19.04
CA THR A 116 31.60 -18.52 19.50
C THR A 116 31.11 -17.13 19.91
N LEU A 117 30.05 -16.62 19.29
CA LEU A 117 29.46 -15.33 19.66
C LEU A 117 28.57 -15.39 20.90
N GLY A 118 28.32 -16.58 21.48
CA GLY A 118 27.51 -16.76 22.68
C GLY A 118 26.07 -16.28 22.51
N ILE A 119 25.57 -16.24 21.27
CA ILE A 119 24.26 -15.71 20.94
C ILE A 119 23.24 -16.75 21.36
N THR A 120 22.36 -16.42 22.31
CA THR A 120 21.26 -17.29 22.75
C THR A 120 19.88 -16.83 22.25
N ASP A 121 19.79 -15.61 21.71
CA ASP A 121 18.55 -14.98 21.23
C ASP A 121 18.67 -14.48 19.79
N SER A 122 17.71 -14.86 18.94
CA SER A 122 17.49 -14.34 17.58
C SER A 122 17.53 -12.80 17.45
N LYS A 123 17.17 -12.06 18.50
CA LYS A 123 17.24 -10.57 18.49
C LYS A 123 18.68 -10.04 18.56
N GLN A 124 19.59 -10.78 19.18
CA GLN A 124 21.01 -10.40 19.22
C GLN A 124 21.71 -10.69 17.89
N LEU A 125 21.24 -11.72 17.17
CA LEU A 125 21.69 -12.05 15.82
C LEU A 125 21.34 -10.96 14.79
N MET A 126 20.13 -10.39 14.90
CA MET A 126 19.65 -9.34 13.99
C MET A 126 20.41 -8.01 14.12
N LYS A 127 21.33 -7.87 15.10
CA LYS A 127 22.19 -6.70 15.21
C LYS A 127 23.24 -6.71 14.08
N THR A 128 23.36 -5.58 13.38
CA THR A 128 24.30 -5.41 12.26
C THR A 128 25.76 -5.65 12.66
N SER A 129 26.12 -5.38 13.92
CA SER A 129 27.46 -5.66 14.46
C SER A 129 27.74 -7.15 14.68
N THR A 130 26.71 -7.97 14.84
CA THR A 130 26.80 -9.42 14.98
C THR A 130 26.91 -10.08 13.61
N LEU A 131 26.10 -9.63 12.64
CA LEU A 131 26.14 -10.13 11.25
C LEU A 131 27.49 -9.89 10.57
N LYS A 132 28.18 -8.79 10.89
CA LYS A 132 29.55 -8.50 10.40
C LYS A 132 30.62 -9.44 10.95
N LYS A 133 30.32 -10.21 12.00
CA LYS A 133 31.24 -11.18 12.62
C LYS A 133 31.07 -12.59 12.07
N LEU A 134 30.02 -12.83 11.28
CA LEU A 134 29.78 -14.12 10.61
C LEU A 134 30.73 -14.26 9.42
N PHE A 135 31.28 -15.46 9.25
CA PHE A 135 32.23 -15.77 8.20
C PHE A 135 31.50 -16.08 6.89
N GLY A 136 31.41 -15.08 6.01
CA GLY A 136 30.80 -15.21 4.69
C GLY A 136 31.83 -15.36 3.56
N VAL A 137 31.55 -16.23 2.58
CA VAL A 137 32.41 -16.46 1.40
C VAL A 137 31.60 -16.22 0.13
N CYS A 138 32.17 -15.48 -0.83
CA CYS A 138 31.54 -15.23 -2.12
C CYS A 138 31.70 -16.44 -3.06
N VAL A 139 30.67 -16.85 -3.79
CA VAL A 139 30.71 -17.99 -4.73
C VAL A 139 30.01 -17.62 -6.04
N LYS A 140 30.42 -18.25 -7.15
CA LYS A 140 29.84 -18.01 -8.50
C LYS A 140 28.41 -18.52 -8.63
N SER A 141 28.13 -19.67 -8.03
CA SER A 141 26.82 -20.31 -7.97
C SER A 141 26.62 -20.95 -6.60
N CYS A 142 25.37 -21.18 -6.20
CA CYS A 142 25.12 -21.89 -4.95
C CYS A 142 25.42 -23.39 -5.13
N PRO A 143 26.23 -24.00 -4.24
CA PRO A 143 26.67 -25.36 -4.38
C PRO A 143 25.51 -26.36 -4.35
N LEU A 144 25.54 -27.31 -5.30
CA LEU A 144 24.79 -28.55 -5.24
C LEU A 144 25.80 -29.71 -5.11
N LEU A 145 25.52 -30.67 -4.24
CA LEU A 145 26.33 -31.87 -4.05
C LEU A 145 26.43 -32.71 -5.34
N THR A 146 25.47 -32.57 -6.25
CA THR A 146 25.50 -33.20 -7.58
C THR A 146 26.55 -32.61 -8.52
N ASP A 147 27.08 -31.42 -8.21
CA ASP A 147 28.11 -30.76 -9.02
C ASP A 147 29.51 -31.31 -8.70
N ALA A 148 29.64 -32.20 -7.72
CA ALA A 148 30.89 -32.86 -7.39
C ALA A 148 31.31 -33.86 -8.49
N PRO A 149 32.50 -33.71 -9.08
CA PRO A 149 33.05 -34.70 -10.00
C PRO A 149 33.08 -36.08 -9.33
N ASN A 150 32.50 -37.09 -9.98
CA ASN A 150 32.54 -38.50 -9.54
C ASN A 150 31.93 -38.82 -8.15
N GLY A 151 31.12 -37.93 -7.57
CA GLY A 151 30.49 -38.16 -6.25
C GLY A 151 31.43 -37.94 -5.05
N GLU A 152 32.50 -37.18 -5.25
CA GLU A 152 33.45 -36.78 -4.18
C GLU A 152 32.88 -35.67 -3.28
N ASP A 153 33.53 -35.43 -2.13
CA ASP A 153 33.13 -34.38 -1.19
C ASP A 153 33.42 -32.98 -1.77
N LEU A 154 32.45 -32.06 -1.68
CA LEU A 154 32.59 -30.70 -2.21
C LEU A 154 33.05 -29.71 -1.13
N TYR A 155 34.03 -28.86 -1.45
CA TYR A 155 34.62 -27.91 -0.51
C TYR A 155 34.54 -26.45 -0.99
N VAL A 156 34.30 -25.51 -0.06
CA VAL A 156 34.35 -24.05 -0.33
C VAL A 156 35.64 -23.44 0.19
N HIS A 157 36.33 -22.70 -0.67
CA HIS A 157 37.56 -21.96 -0.34
C HIS A 157 37.33 -20.45 -0.40
N ALA A 158 38.04 -19.71 0.47
CA ALA A 158 37.95 -18.25 0.55
C ALA A 158 39.30 -17.53 0.30
N TYR A 159 40.39 -18.27 0.09
CA TYR A 159 41.76 -17.75 0.16
C TYR A 159 42.63 -18.06 -1.07
N LEU A 160 42.40 -19.18 -1.76
CA LEU A 160 43.11 -19.56 -3.00
C LEU A 160 42.41 -18.93 -4.20
N ASP A 161 41.18 -19.36 -4.39
CA ASP A 161 40.20 -18.87 -5.35
C ASP A 161 38.84 -18.98 -4.66
N TYR A 162 37.89 -18.11 -5.00
CA TYR A 162 36.53 -18.15 -4.45
C TYR A 162 35.68 -19.25 -5.10
N GLU A 163 36.33 -20.37 -5.44
CA GLU A 163 35.79 -21.49 -6.22
C GLU A 163 35.59 -22.74 -5.36
N MET A 164 34.87 -23.71 -5.94
CA MET A 164 34.55 -24.97 -5.30
C MET A 164 35.54 -26.03 -5.78
N HIS A 165 36.02 -26.87 -4.85
CA HIS A 165 37.01 -27.91 -5.14
C HIS A 165 36.50 -29.30 -4.72
N ALA A 166 36.89 -30.32 -5.49
CA ALA A 166 36.51 -31.72 -5.28
C ALA A 166 37.45 -32.49 -4.33
N LEU A 167 38.64 -31.95 -4.06
CA LEU A 167 39.65 -32.56 -3.20
C LEU A 167 40.08 -31.58 -2.11
N PRO A 168 40.30 -32.04 -0.86
CA PRO A 168 40.98 -31.22 0.14
C PRO A 168 42.41 -30.92 -0.35
N VAL A 169 42.92 -29.71 -0.09
CA VAL A 169 44.30 -29.37 -0.45
C VAL A 169 45.24 -30.18 0.45
N ASN A 170 46.06 -31.05 -0.16
CA ASN A 170 47.00 -31.90 0.56
C ASN A 170 48.09 -31.09 1.28
N GLU A 171 48.48 -31.56 2.47
CA GLU A 171 49.50 -31.01 3.37
C GLU A 171 50.91 -30.91 2.76
N ASP A 172 51.17 -31.55 1.61
CA ASP A 172 52.53 -31.74 1.06
C ASP A 172 52.91 -30.79 -0.09
N ALA A 173 52.06 -29.84 -0.49
CA ALA A 173 52.44 -28.83 -1.47
C ALA A 173 53.13 -27.64 -0.78
N VAL A 174 54.45 -27.54 -0.97
CA VAL A 174 55.36 -26.51 -0.45
C VAL A 174 54.92 -25.09 -0.87
N SER A 175 53.99 -24.53 -0.10
CA SER A 175 53.75 -23.10 0.07
C SER A 175 53.29 -22.86 1.50
N ALA A 176 54.15 -23.22 2.45
CA ALA A 176 54.02 -22.80 3.84
C ALA A 176 54.24 -21.27 3.91
N GLY A 177 53.12 -20.57 3.76
CA GLY A 177 52.93 -19.13 3.90
C GLY A 177 51.47 -18.81 4.23
N ALA A 178 50.86 -19.65 5.08
CA ALA A 178 49.53 -19.53 5.71
C ALA A 178 49.51 -20.36 7.03
N SER A 179 50.70 -20.72 7.53
CA SER A 179 51.06 -22.06 7.99
C SER A 179 51.09 -22.25 9.51
N MET A 180 50.20 -21.61 10.23
CA MET A 180 49.74 -22.16 11.51
C MET A 180 48.28 -21.79 11.60
N GLU A 181 47.52 -22.26 10.60
CA GLU A 181 46.12 -22.65 10.72
C GLU A 181 45.42 -21.90 11.88
N TYR A 182 45.23 -20.57 11.80
CA TYR A 182 45.14 -19.75 13.03
C TYR A 182 43.78 -19.81 13.76
N VAL A 183 43.33 -21.04 14.00
CA VAL A 183 43.44 -21.69 15.33
C VAL A 183 42.10 -22.21 15.84
N ARG A 184 41.05 -22.26 15.00
CA ARG A 184 40.02 -23.32 15.16
C ARG A 184 39.01 -23.66 14.04
N ALA A 185 38.92 -23.00 12.86
CA ALA A 185 37.82 -23.31 11.89
C ALA A 185 37.91 -22.79 10.41
N GLY A 186 39.05 -22.79 9.68
CA GLY A 186 39.22 -21.90 8.50
C GLY A 186 39.63 -22.48 7.14
N SER A 187 38.69 -22.98 6.32
CA SER A 187 38.81 -23.41 4.91
C SER A 187 39.83 -24.52 4.57
N PRO A 188 39.50 -25.48 3.68
CA PRO A 188 38.21 -25.68 3.04
C PRO A 188 37.11 -26.15 3.98
N TRP A 189 35.89 -25.66 3.79
CA TRP A 189 34.72 -26.20 4.50
C TRP A 189 33.99 -27.20 3.62
N LYS A 190 33.83 -28.41 4.15
CA LYS A 190 33.05 -29.47 3.50
C LYS A 190 31.57 -29.08 3.47
N LEU A 191 30.99 -29.08 2.28
CA LEU A 191 29.55 -28.94 2.07
C LEU A 191 28.89 -30.29 2.29
N ILE A 192 27.87 -30.33 3.14
CA ILE A 192 27.19 -31.57 3.54
C ILE A 192 25.75 -31.59 2.99
N THR A 193 25.23 -30.45 2.56
CA THR A 193 23.86 -30.27 2.08
C THR A 193 23.84 -29.48 0.77
N ASN A 194 22.84 -29.74 -0.07
CA ASN A 194 22.55 -28.90 -1.23
C ASN A 194 22.17 -27.49 -0.77
N SER A 195 22.45 -26.47 -1.57
CA SER A 195 22.04 -25.10 -1.27
C SER A 195 21.26 -24.46 -2.41
N SER A 196 20.43 -23.47 -2.07
CA SER A 196 19.67 -22.68 -3.03
C SER A 196 19.96 -21.19 -2.90
N ASN A 197 19.77 -20.46 -3.99
CA ASN A 197 19.97 -19.01 -3.98
C ASN A 197 18.75 -18.28 -3.41
N VAL A 198 19.00 -17.36 -2.48
CA VAL A 198 17.97 -16.50 -1.93
C VAL A 198 18.55 -15.13 -1.64
N LEU A 199 18.13 -14.10 -2.39
CA LEU A 199 18.75 -12.75 -2.39
C LEU A 199 20.29 -12.79 -2.43
N TYR A 200 20.85 -13.49 -3.43
CA TYR A 200 22.29 -13.64 -3.57
C TYR A 200 23.00 -14.27 -2.36
N ARG A 201 22.28 -15.08 -1.57
CA ARG A 201 22.87 -15.91 -0.51
C ARG A 201 22.54 -17.38 -0.74
N CYS A 202 23.51 -18.24 -0.48
CA CYS A 202 23.36 -19.68 -0.56
C CYS A 202 22.91 -20.21 0.78
N VAL A 203 21.78 -20.87 0.72
CA VAL A 203 20.99 -21.25 1.87
C VAL A 203 20.78 -22.75 1.78
N GLU A 204 21.25 -23.47 2.78
CA GLU A 204 21.19 -24.93 2.84
C GLU A 204 19.73 -25.42 2.73
N LEU A 205 19.51 -26.37 1.83
CA LEU A 205 18.29 -27.13 1.68
C LEU A 205 18.43 -28.37 2.57
N THR A 206 17.84 -28.33 3.76
CA THR A 206 17.67 -29.55 4.55
C THR A 206 16.64 -30.43 3.85
N GLU A 207 17.08 -31.57 3.35
CA GLU A 207 16.17 -32.56 2.81
C GLU A 207 15.45 -33.27 3.97
N ILE A 208 14.13 -33.13 4.01
CA ILE A 208 13.27 -33.85 4.95
C ILE A 208 12.68 -35.01 4.16
N THR A 209 13.27 -36.19 4.30
CA THR A 209 12.68 -37.42 3.78
C THR A 209 11.57 -37.83 4.74
N THR A 210 10.32 -37.63 4.32
CA THR A 210 9.16 -38.12 5.05
C THR A 210 8.80 -39.49 4.53
N THR A 211 9.03 -40.53 5.33
CA THR A 211 8.52 -41.86 5.04
C THR A 211 7.19 -42.03 5.76
N GLN A 212 6.11 -42.25 5.00
CA GLN A 212 4.80 -42.56 5.56
C GLN A 212 4.62 -44.06 5.56
N THR A 213 4.32 -44.61 6.73
CA THR A 213 3.99 -46.02 6.88
C THR A 213 2.56 -46.19 7.36
N ALA A 214 1.91 -47.27 6.99
CA ALA A 214 0.51 -47.52 7.32
C ALA A 214 0.22 -49.00 7.60
N ARG A 215 -0.83 -49.25 8.37
CA ARG A 215 -1.42 -50.58 8.60
C ARG A 215 -2.93 -50.48 8.81
N CYS A 216 -3.66 -51.55 8.52
CA CYS A 216 -5.08 -51.66 8.83
C CYS A 216 -5.28 -52.10 10.28
N ILE A 217 -6.18 -51.49 11.04
CA ILE A 217 -6.43 -51.81 12.45
C ILE A 217 -7.81 -52.40 12.73
N ASP A 218 -8.56 -52.76 11.69
CA ASP A 218 -9.84 -53.44 11.84
C ASP A 218 -9.69 -54.83 12.49
N ASP A 219 -10.79 -55.29 13.09
CA ASP A 219 -10.91 -56.66 13.58
C ASP A 219 -10.68 -57.67 12.45
N CYS A 220 -9.89 -58.70 12.76
CA CYS A 220 -9.64 -59.79 11.84
C CYS A 220 -10.86 -60.72 11.78
N THR A 221 -11.18 -61.20 10.59
CA THR A 221 -12.17 -62.27 10.44
C THR A 221 -11.58 -63.61 10.91
N ALA A 222 -12.43 -64.52 11.39
CA ALA A 222 -11.99 -65.86 11.84
C ALA A 222 -11.21 -66.64 10.76
N SER A 223 -11.47 -66.37 9.48
CA SER A 223 -10.71 -66.94 8.35
C SER A 223 -9.31 -66.37 8.19
N GLU A 224 -9.10 -65.10 8.48
CA GLU A 224 -7.79 -64.44 8.36
C GLU A 224 -6.87 -64.82 9.52
N GLU A 225 -7.43 -64.97 10.71
CA GLU A 225 -6.72 -65.46 11.89
C GLU A 225 -6.31 -66.93 11.74
N ALA A 226 -7.17 -67.75 11.11
CA ALA A 226 -6.86 -69.14 10.78
C ALA A 226 -5.83 -69.29 9.63
N ALA A 227 -5.73 -68.31 8.73
CA ALA A 227 -4.77 -68.30 7.61
C ALA A 227 -3.39 -67.71 8.00
N TYR A 228 -3.26 -67.20 9.23
CA TYR A 228 -2.00 -66.65 9.73
C TYR A 228 -0.97 -67.76 9.99
N HIS A 229 0.24 -67.56 9.48
CA HIS A 229 1.37 -68.45 9.72
C HIS A 229 2.59 -67.65 10.21
N PRO A 230 3.35 -68.16 11.20
CA PRO A 230 4.57 -67.51 11.66
C PRO A 230 5.53 -67.20 10.51
N GLY A 231 5.91 -65.93 10.36
CA GLY A 231 6.78 -65.46 9.27
C GLY A 231 6.07 -64.85 8.06
N LYS A 232 4.73 -64.92 7.98
CA LYS A 232 3.93 -64.11 7.05
C LYS A 232 3.15 -63.05 7.82
N PRO A 233 3.21 -61.77 7.41
CA PRO A 233 2.53 -60.69 8.11
C PRO A 233 1.02 -60.76 7.90
N LEU A 234 0.30 -60.72 9.02
CA LEU A 234 -1.14 -60.50 9.12
C LEU A 234 -1.46 -59.07 8.67
N THR A 235 -2.59 -58.88 7.98
CA THR A 235 -2.98 -57.60 7.36
C THR A 235 -4.06 -56.85 8.14
N CYS A 236 -4.36 -57.26 9.37
CA CYS A 236 -5.40 -56.71 10.25
C CYS A 236 -5.00 -56.79 11.74
N GLY A 237 -5.71 -56.06 12.61
CA GLY A 237 -5.44 -55.98 14.05
C GLY A 237 -4.26 -55.09 14.45
N THR A 238 -4.11 -54.83 15.75
CA THR A 238 -3.17 -53.82 16.31
C THR A 238 -1.81 -54.35 16.72
N ASN A 239 -1.59 -55.67 16.65
CA ASN A 239 -0.34 -56.29 17.12
C ASN A 239 0.79 -56.07 16.10
N GLU A 240 1.84 -55.35 16.49
CA GLU A 240 2.98 -54.98 15.62
C GLU A 240 3.80 -56.16 15.11
N THR A 241 3.85 -57.26 15.85
CA THR A 241 4.63 -58.45 15.44
C THR A 241 3.92 -59.25 14.36
N THR A 242 2.58 -59.25 14.36
CA THR A 242 1.78 -59.96 13.36
C THR A 242 1.39 -59.02 12.21
N ASN A 243 1.08 -57.75 12.47
CA ASN A 243 0.72 -56.72 11.49
C ASN A 243 1.67 -55.49 11.57
N PRO A 244 2.85 -55.56 10.91
CA PRO A 244 3.83 -54.50 10.94
C PRO A 244 3.46 -53.33 10.02
N PHE A 245 3.94 -52.13 10.37
CA PHE A 245 3.81 -50.95 9.52
C PHE A 245 4.54 -51.13 8.18
N ARG A 246 3.92 -50.67 7.09
CA ARG A 246 4.50 -50.74 5.74
C ARG A 246 4.62 -49.39 5.10
N ASP A 247 5.73 -49.16 4.42
CA ASP A 247 5.98 -47.94 3.64
C ASP A 247 5.00 -47.82 2.47
N CYS A 248 4.35 -46.67 2.39
CA CYS A 248 3.37 -46.35 1.36
C CYS A 248 4.01 -46.02 0.00
N GLY A 249 5.32 -45.75 -0.02
CA GLY A 249 6.09 -45.43 -1.23
C GLY A 249 5.54 -44.19 -1.95
N SER A 250 5.44 -44.26 -3.28
CA SER A 250 4.91 -43.16 -4.12
C SER A 250 3.38 -43.13 -4.23
N THR A 251 2.66 -44.00 -3.51
CA THR A 251 1.19 -44.10 -3.54
C THR A 251 0.59 -43.68 -2.20
N THR A 252 -0.68 -43.26 -2.18
CA THR A 252 -1.34 -42.93 -0.91
C THR A 252 -1.45 -44.16 -0.01
N CYS A 253 -1.17 -43.99 1.28
CA CYS A 253 -1.25 -45.05 2.29
C CYS A 253 -2.59 -45.79 2.27
N ALA A 254 -3.69 -45.07 2.02
CA ALA A 254 -5.01 -45.67 1.83
C ALA A 254 -5.02 -46.65 0.64
N LYS A 255 -4.56 -46.24 -0.55
CA LYS A 255 -4.52 -47.12 -1.75
C LYS A 255 -3.60 -48.32 -1.56
N MET A 256 -2.44 -48.12 -0.94
CA MET A 256 -1.50 -49.21 -0.64
C MET A 256 -2.15 -50.25 0.28
N ILE A 257 -2.85 -49.81 1.33
CA ILE A 257 -3.50 -50.71 2.27
C ILE A 257 -4.78 -51.34 1.69
N THR A 258 -5.56 -50.61 0.91
CA THR A 258 -6.73 -51.18 0.20
C THR A 258 -6.31 -52.24 -0.83
N SER A 259 -5.10 -52.15 -1.40
CA SER A 259 -4.56 -53.20 -2.28
C SER A 259 -4.21 -54.50 -1.54
N LEU A 260 -3.85 -54.39 -0.25
CA LEU A 260 -3.54 -55.51 0.63
C LEU A 260 -4.82 -56.07 1.30
N ARG A 261 -5.77 -55.20 1.65
CA ARG A 261 -7.06 -55.53 2.25
C ARG A 261 -8.14 -54.57 1.73
N PRO A 262 -8.98 -54.99 0.77
CA PRO A 262 -10.01 -54.15 0.16
C PRO A 262 -11.08 -53.64 1.14
N ASN A 263 -11.33 -54.38 2.22
CA ASN A 263 -12.37 -54.10 3.20
C ASN A 263 -11.88 -53.32 4.44
N CYS A 264 -10.70 -52.71 4.38
CA CYS A 264 -10.18 -51.93 5.51
C CYS A 264 -10.98 -50.63 5.68
N THR A 265 -11.59 -50.45 6.85
CA THR A 265 -12.38 -49.26 7.22
C THR A 265 -11.62 -48.33 8.17
N SER A 266 -10.71 -48.85 9.01
CA SER A 266 -9.87 -48.09 9.93
C SER A 266 -8.37 -48.29 9.69
N LEU A 267 -7.67 -47.17 9.48
CA LEU A 267 -6.25 -47.13 9.13
C LEU A 267 -5.44 -46.43 10.22
N GLU A 268 -4.34 -47.05 10.65
CA GLU A 268 -3.33 -46.40 11.46
C GLU A 268 -2.12 -46.03 10.59
N THR A 269 -1.68 -44.79 10.68
CA THR A 269 -0.56 -44.26 9.89
C THR A 269 0.48 -43.65 10.81
N THR A 270 1.75 -43.94 10.52
CA THR A 270 2.89 -43.40 11.24
C THR A 270 3.77 -42.65 10.24
N LYS A 271 4.10 -41.41 10.58
CA LYS A 271 4.93 -40.53 9.77
C LYS A 271 6.30 -40.42 10.43
N GLU A 272 7.33 -40.87 9.74
CA GLU A 272 8.71 -40.70 10.17
C GLU A 272 9.37 -39.61 9.32
N GLU A 273 9.81 -38.53 9.96
CA GLU A 273 10.51 -37.43 9.31
C GLU A 273 12.01 -37.55 9.57
N ARG A 274 12.76 -37.94 8.54
CA ARG A 274 14.22 -37.97 8.58
C ARG A 274 14.76 -36.69 7.98
N GLN A 275 15.32 -35.82 8.82
CA GLN A 275 15.94 -34.57 8.39
C GLN A 275 17.45 -34.76 8.26
N ILE A 276 18.02 -34.48 7.09
CA ILE A 276 19.47 -34.40 6.89
C ILE A 276 19.88 -32.92 7.02
N GLY A 277 20.74 -32.61 7.98
CA GLY A 277 21.20 -31.26 8.29
C GLY A 277 22.48 -31.27 9.12
N ALA A 278 22.95 -30.10 9.57
CA ALA A 278 24.16 -29.98 10.40
C ALA A 278 24.07 -30.86 11.67
N ALA A 279 25.15 -31.57 12.00
CA ALA A 279 25.19 -32.53 13.12
C ALA A 279 25.00 -31.89 14.50
N THR A 280 25.13 -30.57 14.61
CA THR A 280 24.87 -29.79 15.82
C THR A 280 23.49 -29.12 15.73
N ASP A 281 22.51 -29.67 16.43
CA ASP A 281 21.17 -29.07 16.60
C ASP A 281 21.23 -27.88 17.58
N ASP A 282 21.57 -26.70 17.09
CA ASP A 282 21.42 -25.47 17.87
C ASP A 282 19.99 -24.90 17.70
N PRO A 283 19.23 -24.64 18.79
CA PRO A 283 17.86 -24.13 18.70
C PRO A 283 17.75 -22.79 17.95
N ILE A 284 18.85 -22.05 17.87
CA ILE A 284 18.96 -20.77 17.17
C ILE A 284 19.14 -20.97 15.69
N THR A 285 19.99 -21.91 15.27
CA THR A 285 20.13 -22.30 13.86
C THR A 285 18.81 -22.81 13.31
N LYS A 286 18.05 -23.61 14.09
CA LYS A 286 16.70 -24.09 13.73
C LYS A 286 15.65 -22.97 13.63
N THR A 287 15.72 -21.97 14.50
CA THR A 287 14.80 -20.81 14.48
C THR A 287 15.15 -19.83 13.36
N LEU A 288 16.45 -19.60 13.15
CA LEU A 288 17.00 -18.72 12.13
C LEU A 288 16.74 -19.31 10.76
N SER A 289 17.10 -20.57 10.52
CA SER A 289 16.87 -21.24 9.25
C SER A 289 15.38 -21.17 8.90
N ARG A 290 14.48 -21.71 9.73
CA ARG A 290 13.05 -21.79 9.42
C ARG A 290 12.40 -20.44 9.10
N LYS A 291 12.66 -19.38 9.88
CA LYS A 291 12.06 -18.05 9.64
C LYS A 291 12.78 -17.24 8.56
N TRP A 292 14.11 -17.34 8.47
CA TRP A 292 14.89 -16.65 7.45
C TRP A 292 14.63 -17.24 6.06
N HIS A 293 14.49 -18.57 5.93
CA HIS A 293 14.11 -19.22 4.67
C HIS A 293 12.79 -18.65 4.13
N MET A 294 11.78 -18.45 4.97
CA MET A 294 10.49 -17.87 4.55
C MET A 294 10.66 -16.43 4.02
N VAL A 295 11.33 -15.57 4.79
CA VAL A 295 11.53 -14.16 4.42
C VAL A 295 12.36 -14.05 3.14
N ALA A 296 13.41 -14.85 3.04
CA ALA A 296 14.29 -14.84 1.91
C ALA A 296 13.53 -15.33 0.65
N ARG A 297 12.73 -16.42 0.75
CA ARG A 297 11.86 -16.88 -0.35
C ARG A 297 10.90 -15.78 -0.81
N TRP A 298 10.24 -15.08 0.11
CA TRP A 298 9.33 -13.97 -0.24
C TRP A 298 10.02 -12.80 -0.96
N LEU A 299 11.26 -12.49 -0.56
CA LEU A 299 12.03 -11.44 -1.23
C LEU A 299 12.51 -11.87 -2.62
N GLY A 300 12.87 -13.15 -2.79
CA GLY A 300 13.14 -13.73 -4.11
C GLY A 300 11.92 -13.70 -5.02
N ASP A 301 10.75 -14.08 -4.50
CA ASP A 301 9.47 -14.02 -5.21
C ASP A 301 9.11 -12.58 -5.61
N LEU A 302 9.40 -11.60 -4.74
CA LEU A 302 9.18 -10.18 -5.05
C LEU A 302 10.05 -9.71 -6.21
N GLN A 303 11.33 -10.07 -6.22
CA GLN A 303 12.25 -9.70 -7.29
C GLN A 303 11.78 -10.28 -8.64
N LYS A 304 11.33 -11.53 -8.63
CA LYS A 304 10.80 -12.21 -9.83
C LYS A 304 9.50 -11.59 -10.32
N ALA A 305 8.62 -11.16 -9.41
CA ALA A 305 7.31 -10.60 -9.72
C ALA A 305 7.27 -9.07 -9.83
N ALA A 306 8.41 -8.37 -9.74
CA ALA A 306 8.47 -6.91 -9.61
C ALA A 306 7.74 -6.15 -10.74
N LEU A 307 7.95 -6.57 -11.99
CA LEU A 307 7.31 -5.91 -13.14
C LEU A 307 5.80 -6.24 -13.24
N PRO A 308 5.36 -7.51 -13.10
CA PRO A 308 3.94 -7.82 -12.95
C PRO A 308 3.24 -7.04 -11.83
N ILE A 309 3.88 -6.85 -10.66
CA ILE A 309 3.33 -6.04 -9.57
C ILE A 309 3.09 -4.59 -10.02
N LEU A 310 4.01 -4.00 -10.79
CA LEU A 310 3.85 -2.63 -11.30
C LEU A 310 2.73 -2.55 -12.37
N ILE A 311 2.60 -3.56 -13.22
CA ILE A 311 1.55 -3.63 -14.23
C ILE A 311 0.17 -3.80 -13.57
N CYS A 312 0.02 -4.81 -12.71
CA CYS A 312 -1.24 -5.13 -12.04
C CYS A 312 -1.61 -4.07 -10.99
N GLY A 313 -0.65 -3.63 -10.18
CA GLY A 313 -0.88 -2.69 -9.08
C GLY A 313 -0.87 -1.22 -9.49
N GLY A 314 -0.20 -0.87 -10.60
CA GLY A 314 -0.07 0.50 -11.09
C GLY A 314 -0.92 0.77 -12.34
N LEU A 315 -0.54 0.20 -13.49
CA LEU A 315 -1.18 0.50 -14.77
C LEU A 315 -2.63 0.01 -14.83
N PHE A 316 -2.89 -1.22 -14.42
CA PHE A 316 -4.22 -1.80 -14.42
C PHE A 316 -5.15 -1.09 -13.41
N ALA A 317 -4.64 -0.80 -12.21
CA ALA A 317 -5.35 0.01 -11.22
C ALA A 317 -5.68 1.43 -11.74
N LEU A 318 -4.77 2.04 -12.51
CA LEU A 318 -4.99 3.33 -13.17
C LEU A 318 -6.14 3.24 -14.19
N VAL A 319 -6.14 2.21 -15.04
CA VAL A 319 -7.20 1.99 -16.04
C VAL A 319 -8.56 1.79 -15.36
N LEU A 320 -8.61 0.98 -14.30
CA LEU A 320 -9.85 0.76 -13.54
C LEU A 320 -10.31 2.03 -12.80
N GLY A 321 -9.38 2.82 -12.27
CA GLY A 321 -9.67 4.12 -11.66
C GLY A 321 -10.23 5.13 -12.66
N LEU A 322 -9.69 5.17 -13.88
CA LEU A 322 -10.24 5.98 -14.98
C LEU A 322 -11.62 5.48 -15.40
N PHE A 323 -11.78 4.17 -15.57
CA PHE A 323 -13.07 3.57 -15.89
C PHE A 323 -14.13 3.92 -14.84
N TRP A 324 -13.78 3.83 -13.56
CA TRP A 324 -14.62 4.21 -12.44
C TRP A 324 -15.11 5.66 -12.55
N LEU A 325 -14.20 6.61 -12.79
CA LEU A 325 -14.55 8.02 -12.95
C LEU A 325 -15.46 8.26 -14.17
N VAL A 326 -15.21 7.58 -15.28
CA VAL A 326 -16.01 7.69 -16.50
C VAL A 326 -17.42 7.11 -16.28
N MET A 327 -17.55 5.99 -15.57
CA MET A 327 -18.86 5.39 -15.29
C MET A 327 -19.72 6.26 -14.38
N LEU A 328 -19.13 6.80 -13.30
CA LEU A 328 -19.85 7.74 -12.42
C LEU A 328 -20.27 9.01 -13.17
N ARG A 329 -19.47 9.46 -14.15
CA ARG A 329 -19.81 10.60 -14.99
C ARG A 329 -21.12 10.38 -15.76
N PHE A 330 -21.35 9.22 -16.35
CA PHE A 330 -22.53 8.99 -17.21
C PHE A 330 -23.74 8.45 -16.45
N CYS A 331 -23.54 7.52 -15.50
CA CYS A 331 -24.62 6.74 -14.90
C CYS A 331 -24.46 6.58 -13.37
N ALA A 332 -24.23 7.69 -12.65
CA ALA A 332 -23.98 7.70 -11.20
C ALA A 332 -24.92 6.81 -10.36
N GLY A 333 -26.23 6.91 -10.54
CA GLY A 333 -27.22 6.18 -9.73
C GLY A 333 -27.20 4.68 -9.94
N LEU A 334 -27.25 4.22 -11.19
CA LEU A 334 -27.17 2.80 -11.53
C LEU A 334 -25.80 2.22 -11.12
N PHE A 335 -24.74 2.96 -11.38
CA PHE A 335 -23.38 2.52 -11.11
C PHE A 335 -23.12 2.27 -9.63
N VAL A 336 -23.62 3.12 -8.72
CA VAL A 336 -23.48 2.89 -7.26
C VAL A 336 -24.08 1.55 -6.83
N TRP A 337 -25.26 1.20 -7.34
CA TRP A 337 -25.88 -0.10 -7.03
C TRP A 337 -25.12 -1.27 -7.64
N LEU A 338 -24.68 -1.14 -8.90
CA LEU A 338 -23.85 -2.17 -9.56
C LEU A 338 -22.55 -2.43 -8.79
N VAL A 339 -21.89 -1.38 -8.32
CA VAL A 339 -20.68 -1.49 -7.49
C VAL A 339 -20.97 -2.25 -6.21
N ILE A 340 -22.04 -1.93 -5.49
CA ILE A 340 -22.38 -2.64 -4.24
C ILE A 340 -22.56 -4.12 -4.52
N VAL A 341 -23.31 -4.47 -5.57
CA VAL A 341 -23.53 -5.86 -5.99
C VAL A 341 -22.21 -6.53 -6.38
N PHE A 342 -21.38 -5.88 -7.20
CA PHE A 342 -20.11 -6.44 -7.64
C PHE A 342 -19.10 -6.60 -6.51
N VAL A 343 -19.05 -5.68 -5.54
CA VAL A 343 -18.19 -5.81 -4.36
C VAL A 343 -18.62 -7.01 -3.52
N VAL A 344 -19.91 -7.14 -3.23
CA VAL A 344 -20.44 -8.27 -2.47
C VAL A 344 -20.20 -9.58 -3.21
N ALA A 345 -20.49 -9.63 -4.51
CA ALA A 345 -20.26 -10.82 -5.33
C ALA A 345 -18.78 -11.20 -5.41
N MET A 346 -17.89 -10.23 -5.65
CA MET A 346 -16.44 -10.45 -5.69
C MET A 346 -15.94 -10.96 -4.34
N GLN A 347 -16.41 -10.38 -3.24
CA GLN A 347 -15.98 -10.79 -1.90
C GLN A 347 -16.43 -12.23 -1.59
N ILE A 348 -17.69 -12.58 -1.92
CA ILE A 348 -18.18 -13.97 -1.80
C ILE A 348 -17.33 -14.93 -2.64
N VAL A 349 -17.02 -14.58 -3.89
CA VAL A 349 -16.17 -15.41 -4.77
C VAL A 349 -14.78 -15.63 -4.15
N VAL A 350 -14.17 -14.59 -3.59
CA VAL A 350 -12.86 -14.70 -2.92
C VAL A 350 -12.97 -15.55 -1.65
N THR A 351 -14.03 -15.39 -0.84
CA THR A 351 -14.28 -16.20 0.35
C THR A 351 -14.43 -17.68 -0.01
N VAL A 352 -15.22 -18.00 -1.06
CA VAL A 352 -15.39 -19.38 -1.56
C VAL A 352 -14.08 -19.94 -2.10
N PHE A 353 -13.31 -19.14 -2.83
CA PHE A 353 -12.00 -19.53 -3.33
C PHE A 353 -11.03 -19.87 -2.18
N CYS A 354 -10.97 -19.05 -1.13
CA CYS A 354 -10.16 -19.35 0.06
C CYS A 354 -10.66 -20.58 0.82
N ALA A 355 -11.96 -20.84 0.83
CA ALA A 355 -12.54 -22.04 1.43
C ALA A 355 -12.17 -23.31 0.65
N TYR A 356 -12.10 -23.22 -0.67
CA TYR A 356 -11.64 -24.31 -1.55
C TYR A 356 -10.15 -24.62 -1.34
N GLU A 357 -9.27 -23.61 -1.43
CA GLU A 357 -7.83 -23.77 -1.20
C GLU A 357 -7.49 -24.14 0.26
N GLY A 358 -8.31 -23.71 1.21
CA GLY A 358 -8.18 -24.08 2.63
C GLY A 358 -8.72 -25.47 2.98
N ASN A 359 -9.15 -26.26 1.98
CA ASN A 359 -9.73 -27.59 2.15
C ASN A 359 -10.92 -27.64 3.13
N LEU A 360 -11.59 -26.50 3.33
CA LEU A 360 -12.81 -26.37 4.16
C LEU A 360 -14.04 -26.87 3.41
N ILE A 361 -14.03 -26.71 2.07
CA ILE A 361 -15.03 -27.28 1.17
C ILE A 361 -14.42 -28.53 0.54
N ASN A 362 -14.29 -29.59 1.33
CA ASN A 362 -13.92 -30.91 0.84
C ASN A 362 -15.19 -31.66 0.41
N SER A 363 -15.12 -32.51 -0.61
CA SER A 363 -16.30 -33.19 -1.20
C SER A 363 -17.13 -33.99 -0.17
N THR A 364 -16.52 -34.39 0.95
CA THR A 364 -17.15 -35.08 2.08
C THR A 364 -18.06 -34.19 2.93
N SER A 365 -17.77 -32.90 3.07
CA SER A 365 -18.59 -31.93 3.83
C SER A 365 -19.79 -31.42 3.03
N MET A 366 -19.67 -31.41 1.70
CA MET A 366 -20.78 -31.15 0.79
C MET A 366 -21.81 -32.29 0.85
N GLN A 367 -21.35 -33.54 0.91
CA GLN A 367 -22.21 -34.73 0.93
C GLN A 367 -23.07 -34.81 2.20
N SER A 368 -22.50 -34.52 3.38
CA SER A 368 -23.27 -34.48 4.63
C SER A 368 -24.27 -33.32 4.72
N THR A 369 -23.98 -32.20 4.05
CA THR A 369 -24.88 -31.04 3.98
C THR A 369 -25.98 -31.21 2.92
N LEU A 370 -25.67 -31.89 1.80
CA LEU A 370 -26.62 -32.28 0.75
C LEU A 370 -27.57 -33.40 1.20
N ASP A 371 -27.08 -34.36 1.99
CA ASP A 371 -27.91 -35.37 2.66
C ASP A 371 -28.88 -34.72 3.66
N GLY A 372 -28.46 -33.65 4.33
CA GLY A 372 -29.33 -32.81 5.18
C GLY A 372 -30.40 -32.01 4.42
N MET A 373 -30.29 -31.90 3.09
CA MET A 373 -31.22 -31.15 2.22
C MET A 373 -32.05 -32.04 1.27
N GLY A 374 -31.91 -33.38 1.33
CA GLY A 374 -32.85 -34.33 0.73
C GLY A 374 -32.77 -34.53 -0.80
N MET A 375 -31.60 -34.36 -1.42
CA MET A 375 -31.40 -34.65 -2.85
C MET A 375 -30.74 -36.03 -3.07
N SER A 376 -31.25 -36.81 -4.03
CA SER A 376 -30.93 -38.22 -4.25
C SER A 376 -29.49 -38.49 -4.73
N THR A 377 -28.98 -39.64 -4.27
CA THR A 377 -27.58 -40.07 -4.16
C THR A 377 -26.94 -40.63 -5.44
N GLU A 378 -27.69 -40.91 -6.51
CA GLU A 378 -27.15 -41.67 -7.66
C GLU A 378 -26.39 -40.84 -8.71
N ASN A 379 -26.62 -39.52 -8.80
CA ASN A 379 -25.91 -38.66 -9.76
C ASN A 379 -24.67 -37.96 -9.15
N ALA A 380 -24.47 -38.04 -7.83
CA ALA A 380 -23.38 -37.39 -7.11
C ALA A 380 -22.08 -38.22 -7.10
N GLU A 381 -22.18 -39.55 -7.19
CA GLU A 381 -21.02 -40.46 -7.23
C GLU A 381 -20.32 -40.48 -8.60
N ALA A 382 -21.08 -40.31 -9.70
CA ALA A 382 -20.51 -40.33 -11.05
C ALA A 382 -19.67 -39.07 -11.38
N LEU A 383 -19.93 -37.94 -10.70
CA LEU A 383 -19.20 -36.68 -10.93
C LEU A 383 -17.97 -36.53 -10.01
N THR A 384 -17.97 -37.18 -8.85
CA THR A 384 -16.87 -37.14 -7.87
C THR A 384 -15.72 -38.08 -8.21
N ALA A 385 -15.98 -39.21 -8.87
CA ALA A 385 -14.93 -40.16 -9.27
C ALA A 385 -13.95 -39.63 -10.34
N ALA A 386 -14.33 -38.61 -11.13
CA ALA A 386 -13.50 -38.06 -12.19
C ALA A 386 -12.49 -36.99 -11.73
N THR A 387 -12.64 -36.44 -10.50
CA THR A 387 -11.91 -35.22 -10.09
C THR A 387 -10.74 -35.49 -9.12
N THR A 388 -10.62 -36.69 -8.55
CA THR A 388 -9.73 -36.96 -7.41
C THR A 388 -8.32 -37.49 -7.75
N THR A 389 -7.87 -37.42 -9.01
CA THR A 389 -6.60 -38.07 -9.39
C THR A 389 -5.36 -37.15 -9.42
N TYR A 390 -5.47 -35.84 -9.17
CA TYR A 390 -4.32 -34.93 -9.34
C TYR A 390 -3.68 -34.39 -8.05
N ILE A 391 -4.26 -34.63 -6.86
CA ILE A 391 -3.79 -33.99 -5.61
C ILE A 391 -2.77 -34.85 -4.83
N ALA A 392 -2.58 -36.12 -5.19
CA ALA A 392 -1.75 -37.04 -4.41
C ALA A 392 -0.24 -37.06 -4.77
N SER A 393 0.30 -36.05 -5.47
CA SER A 393 1.71 -36.07 -5.93
C SER A 393 2.60 -34.91 -5.47
N ALA A 394 2.18 -34.09 -4.50
CA ALA A 394 3.04 -33.05 -3.91
C ALA A 394 3.08 -33.17 -2.38
N GLY A 395 4.29 -33.21 -1.81
CA GLY A 395 4.58 -33.50 -0.40
C GLY A 395 3.67 -32.82 0.62
N ILE A 396 3.12 -33.66 1.51
CA ILE A 396 2.00 -33.34 2.41
C ILE A 396 2.38 -32.35 3.55
N SER A 397 3.65 -32.18 3.90
CA SER A 397 4.05 -31.25 4.98
C SER A 397 4.10 -29.77 4.57
N ALA A 398 4.37 -29.45 3.30
CA ALA A 398 4.35 -28.06 2.83
C ALA A 398 2.94 -27.59 2.43
N ALA A 399 2.06 -28.54 2.06
CA ALA A 399 0.68 -28.28 1.67
C ALA A 399 -0.25 -28.03 2.88
N GLU A 400 -0.02 -28.72 4.00
CA GLU A 400 -0.82 -28.57 5.23
C GLU A 400 -0.65 -27.17 5.85
N ASP A 401 0.59 -26.65 5.93
CA ASP A 401 0.87 -25.29 6.39
C ASP A 401 0.20 -24.23 5.49
N GLN A 402 0.21 -24.42 4.16
CA GLN A 402 -0.45 -23.49 3.23
C GLN A 402 -1.98 -23.53 3.35
N ALA A 403 -2.58 -24.72 3.45
CA ALA A 403 -4.02 -24.89 3.65
C ALA A 403 -4.52 -24.22 4.93
N HIS A 404 -3.73 -24.27 6.02
CA HIS A 404 -4.07 -23.56 7.27
C HIS A 404 -4.15 -22.04 7.08
N TYR A 405 -3.27 -21.42 6.30
CA TYR A 405 -3.33 -19.98 6.04
C TYR A 405 -4.56 -19.58 5.21
N TRP A 406 -4.93 -20.38 4.21
CA TRP A 406 -6.14 -20.17 3.42
C TRP A 406 -7.41 -20.35 4.26
N ALA A 407 -7.42 -21.30 5.19
CA ALA A 407 -8.53 -21.49 6.11
C ALA A 407 -8.71 -20.30 7.06
N ILE A 408 -7.63 -19.77 7.63
CA ILE A 408 -7.67 -18.54 8.44
C ILE A 408 -8.20 -17.37 7.61
N ALA A 409 -7.72 -17.21 6.38
CA ALA A 409 -8.19 -16.16 5.47
C ALA A 409 -9.70 -16.29 5.20
N CYS A 410 -10.21 -17.50 4.99
CA CYS A 410 -11.65 -17.75 4.79
C CYS A 410 -12.50 -17.29 5.99
N TYR A 411 -12.11 -17.63 7.22
CA TYR A 411 -12.84 -17.20 8.42
C TYR A 411 -12.84 -15.67 8.58
N VAL A 412 -11.70 -15.03 8.32
CA VAL A 412 -11.59 -13.56 8.37
C VAL A 412 -12.47 -12.91 7.29
N LEU A 413 -12.44 -13.42 6.06
CA LEU A 413 -13.24 -12.88 4.96
C LEU A 413 -14.74 -13.07 5.20
N THR A 414 -15.16 -14.20 5.78
CA THR A 414 -16.55 -14.44 6.16
C THR A 414 -17.03 -13.46 7.23
N ALA A 415 -16.19 -13.16 8.23
CA ALA A 415 -16.51 -12.15 9.23
C ALA A 415 -16.64 -10.75 8.60
N VAL A 416 -15.79 -10.43 7.62
CA VAL A 416 -15.88 -9.18 6.83
C VAL A 416 -17.15 -9.14 5.99
N ASP A 417 -17.56 -10.26 5.38
CA ASP A 417 -18.80 -10.37 4.59
C ASP A 417 -20.04 -10.08 5.46
N ILE A 418 -20.11 -10.69 6.64
CA ILE A 418 -21.21 -10.46 7.59
C ILE A 418 -21.23 -9.00 8.05
N ALA A 419 -20.07 -8.44 8.40
CA ALA A 419 -19.98 -7.04 8.80
C ALA A 419 -20.39 -6.09 7.67
N LEU A 420 -19.95 -6.34 6.43
CA LEU A 420 -20.31 -5.56 5.25
C LEU A 420 -21.82 -5.64 4.98
N PHE A 421 -22.41 -6.83 5.10
CA PHE A 421 -23.85 -7.02 4.90
C PHE A 421 -24.69 -6.26 5.93
N ILE A 422 -24.32 -6.33 7.21
CA ILE A 422 -24.97 -5.56 8.29
C ILE A 422 -24.85 -4.05 8.03
N LEU A 423 -23.66 -3.59 7.63
CA LEU A 423 -23.42 -2.18 7.30
C LEU A 423 -24.26 -1.73 6.09
N LEU A 424 -24.36 -2.55 5.04
CA LEU A 424 -25.18 -2.25 3.86
C LEU A 424 -26.66 -2.15 4.23
N ILE A 425 -27.20 -3.06 5.03
CA ILE A 425 -28.58 -3.00 5.52
C ILE A 425 -28.84 -1.70 6.27
N PHE A 426 -27.96 -1.34 7.21
CA PHE A 426 -28.10 -0.10 7.99
C PHE A 426 -28.04 1.15 7.10
N MET A 427 -27.24 1.10 6.03
CA MET A 427 -27.02 2.24 5.13
C MET A 427 -27.97 2.27 3.92
N CYS A 428 -28.77 1.25 3.64
CA CYS A 428 -29.65 1.15 2.46
C CYS A 428 -30.52 2.40 2.24
N GLY A 429 -31.19 2.90 3.28
CA GLY A 429 -32.02 4.10 3.18
C GLY A 429 -31.20 5.38 2.94
N ARG A 430 -29.98 5.41 3.46
CA ARG A 430 -29.04 6.53 3.38
C ARG A 430 -28.30 6.58 2.04
N ILE A 431 -28.06 5.43 1.40
CA ILE A 431 -27.41 5.32 0.08
C ILE A 431 -28.19 6.10 -0.98
N ARG A 432 -29.53 6.10 -0.93
CA ARG A 432 -30.36 6.90 -1.84
C ARG A 432 -30.06 8.39 -1.78
N ILE A 433 -29.78 8.92 -0.60
CA ILE A 433 -29.42 10.33 -0.39
C ILE A 433 -28.03 10.60 -0.98
N ALA A 434 -27.07 9.72 -0.72
CA ALA A 434 -25.71 9.86 -1.26
C ALA A 434 -25.68 9.80 -2.79
N ILE A 435 -26.53 8.98 -3.43
CA ILE A 435 -26.66 8.92 -4.90
C ILE A 435 -27.02 10.28 -5.49
N GLY A 436 -27.94 11.03 -4.86
CA GLY A 436 -28.32 12.37 -5.33
C GLY A 436 -27.14 13.35 -5.34
N ILE A 437 -26.32 13.31 -4.31
CA ILE A 437 -25.15 14.19 -4.18
C ILE A 437 -24.02 13.77 -5.12
N ILE A 438 -23.83 12.46 -5.31
CA ILE A 438 -22.92 11.92 -6.32
C ILE A 438 -23.40 12.35 -7.72
N ARG A 439 -24.71 12.41 -7.98
CA ARG A 439 -25.27 12.88 -9.25
C ARG A 439 -24.95 14.36 -9.49
N GLU A 440 -25.09 15.21 -8.47
CA GLU A 440 -24.69 16.62 -8.56
C GLU A 440 -23.18 16.77 -8.81
N ALA A 441 -22.35 16.02 -8.08
CA ALA A 441 -20.90 15.98 -8.33
C ALA A 441 -20.58 15.47 -9.76
N SER A 442 -21.38 14.56 -10.29
CA SER A 442 -21.21 14.01 -11.64
C SER A 442 -21.59 15.04 -12.72
N LYS A 443 -22.61 15.88 -12.51
CA LYS A 443 -22.91 17.02 -13.40
C LYS A 443 -21.72 17.99 -13.47
N ALA A 444 -21.09 18.28 -12.32
CA ALA A 444 -19.87 19.09 -12.29
C ALA A 444 -18.74 18.44 -13.10
N LEU A 445 -18.49 17.13 -12.92
CA LEU A 445 -17.48 16.39 -13.70
C LEU A 445 -17.80 16.34 -15.21
N GLN A 446 -19.08 16.27 -15.57
CA GLN A 446 -19.51 16.30 -16.97
C GLN A 446 -19.13 17.61 -17.65
N SER A 447 -19.26 18.74 -16.94
CA SER A 447 -18.87 20.07 -17.42
C SER A 447 -17.34 20.31 -17.42
N MET A 448 -16.60 19.57 -16.60
CA MET A 448 -15.15 19.73 -16.41
C MET A 448 -14.40 18.41 -16.70
N PRO A 449 -14.35 17.95 -17.97
CA PRO A 449 -13.80 16.63 -18.34
C PRO A 449 -12.33 16.43 -17.94
N MET A 450 -11.54 17.51 -17.79
CA MET A 450 -10.14 17.44 -17.38
C MET A 450 -9.94 16.90 -15.95
N LEU A 451 -10.97 16.94 -15.09
CA LEU A 451 -10.91 16.37 -13.73
C LEU A 451 -10.70 14.85 -13.74
N VAL A 452 -11.14 14.16 -14.79
CA VAL A 452 -11.00 12.69 -14.91
C VAL A 452 -9.53 12.28 -15.05
N LEU A 453 -8.72 13.07 -15.75
CA LEU A 453 -7.30 12.80 -15.96
C LEU A 453 -6.39 13.41 -14.90
N TYR A 454 -6.90 14.35 -14.10
CA TYR A 454 -6.11 15.05 -13.09
C TYR A 454 -5.39 14.13 -12.09
N PRO A 455 -5.98 13.02 -11.58
CA PRO A 455 -5.32 12.10 -10.63
C PRO A 455 -4.02 11.47 -11.13
N ILE A 456 -3.79 11.43 -12.44
CA ILE A 456 -2.54 10.93 -13.02
C ILE A 456 -1.36 11.78 -12.53
N ILE A 457 -1.52 13.10 -12.45
CA ILE A 457 -0.45 14.03 -12.02
C ILE A 457 0.03 13.72 -10.59
N PRO A 458 -0.80 13.78 -9.53
CA PRO A 458 -0.36 13.46 -8.18
C PRO A 458 0.09 12.00 -8.02
N THR A 459 -0.47 11.06 -8.80
CA THR A 459 0.00 9.67 -8.80
C THR A 459 1.44 9.57 -9.30
N LEU A 460 1.77 10.25 -10.42
CA LEU A 460 3.14 10.29 -10.94
C LEU A 460 4.12 10.94 -9.96
N PHE A 461 3.74 12.05 -9.33
CA PHE A 461 4.57 12.67 -8.29
C PHE A 461 4.76 11.77 -7.07
N ALA A 462 3.72 11.04 -6.63
CA ALA A 462 3.81 10.12 -5.50
C ALA A 462 4.70 8.92 -5.81
N VAL A 463 4.57 8.32 -6.99
CA VAL A 463 5.45 7.22 -7.44
C VAL A 463 6.89 7.72 -7.59
N GLY A 464 7.09 8.89 -8.21
CA GLY A 464 8.41 9.51 -8.34
C GLY A 464 9.06 9.81 -6.98
N LEU A 465 8.28 10.30 -6.02
CA LEU A 465 8.75 10.52 -4.64
C LEU A 465 9.17 9.23 -3.96
N VAL A 466 8.38 8.15 -4.06
CA VAL A 466 8.73 6.84 -3.47
C VAL A 466 9.98 6.27 -4.12
N ALA A 467 10.10 6.35 -5.45
CA ALA A 467 11.28 5.91 -6.17
C ALA A 467 12.53 6.70 -5.74
N TYR A 468 12.46 8.03 -5.74
CA TYR A 468 13.51 8.91 -5.23
C TYR A 468 13.89 8.54 -3.79
N TRP A 469 12.89 8.38 -2.92
CA TRP A 469 13.12 8.11 -1.52
C TRP A 469 13.82 6.77 -1.30
N LEU A 470 13.38 5.71 -1.99
CA LEU A 470 13.98 4.37 -1.91
C LEU A 470 15.43 4.37 -2.40
N VAL A 471 15.70 5.02 -3.55
CA VAL A 471 17.06 5.12 -4.10
C VAL A 471 17.95 5.90 -3.14
N ALA A 472 17.54 7.10 -2.73
CA ALA A 472 18.30 7.92 -1.81
C ALA A 472 18.51 7.21 -0.45
N ALA A 473 17.50 6.56 0.11
CA ALA A 473 17.62 5.78 1.34
C ALA A 473 18.60 4.61 1.20
N ALA A 474 18.64 3.95 0.04
CA ALA A 474 19.58 2.87 -0.23
C ALA A 474 21.03 3.38 -0.27
N PHE A 475 21.26 4.50 -0.94
CA PHE A 475 22.58 5.16 -0.97
C PHE A 475 23.01 5.67 0.42
N ILE A 476 22.11 6.33 1.15
CA ILE A 476 22.36 6.76 2.53
C ILE A 476 22.69 5.54 3.39
N ALA A 477 21.84 4.52 3.43
CA ALA A 477 22.04 3.33 4.29
C ALA A 477 23.36 2.56 4.02
N THR A 478 23.98 2.72 2.85
CA THR A 478 25.20 2.02 2.46
C THR A 478 26.48 2.85 2.51
N SER A 479 26.36 4.14 2.84
CA SER A 479 27.46 5.11 2.85
C SER A 479 28.48 4.94 3.98
N GLY A 480 28.23 4.05 4.95
CA GLY A 480 29.18 3.80 6.05
C GLY A 480 29.24 4.96 7.05
N ASN A 481 30.44 5.37 7.46
CA ASN A 481 30.61 6.51 8.37
C ASN A 481 30.53 7.83 7.58
N ILE A 482 29.33 8.39 7.41
CA ILE A 482 29.20 9.79 6.99
C ILE A 482 29.57 10.66 8.20
N SER A 483 30.62 11.47 8.07
CA SER A 483 30.96 12.47 9.08
C SER A 483 30.12 13.74 8.88
N LEU A 484 29.84 14.50 9.96
CA LEU A 484 29.14 15.79 9.83
C LEU A 484 29.92 16.81 9.00
N ALA A 485 31.24 16.67 8.89
CA ALA A 485 32.09 17.51 8.05
C ALA A 485 31.75 17.34 6.56
N ASP A 486 31.42 16.13 6.10
CA ASP A 486 31.08 15.87 4.70
C ASP A 486 29.76 16.55 4.29
N VAL A 487 28.80 16.58 5.22
CA VAL A 487 27.51 17.28 5.06
C VAL A 487 27.73 18.80 5.09
N ALA A 488 28.56 19.31 6.00
CA ALA A 488 28.89 20.73 6.08
C ALA A 488 29.64 21.24 4.84
N ASN A 489 30.60 20.47 4.32
CA ASN A 489 31.34 20.77 3.09
C ASN A 489 30.44 20.75 1.85
N SER A 490 29.50 19.80 1.78
CA SER A 490 28.53 19.74 0.67
C SER A 490 27.52 20.88 0.75
N THR A 491 27.12 21.28 1.97
CA THR A 491 26.20 22.41 2.20
C THR A 491 26.86 23.75 1.87
N SER A 492 28.12 23.96 2.27
CA SER A 492 28.85 25.18 1.93
C SER A 492 29.09 25.32 0.43
N THR A 493 29.38 24.21 -0.25
CA THR A 493 29.48 24.19 -1.72
C THR A 493 28.14 24.50 -2.40
N ALA A 494 27.03 23.97 -1.88
CA ALA A 494 25.70 24.15 -2.48
C ALA A 494 25.06 25.51 -2.19
N THR A 495 25.36 26.11 -1.03
CA THR A 495 24.73 27.36 -0.57
C THR A 495 25.64 28.58 -0.68
N GLY A 496 26.94 28.40 -0.92
CA GLY A 496 27.94 29.47 -0.93
C GLY A 496 28.22 30.10 0.44
N ALA A 497 27.65 29.54 1.53
CA ALA A 497 27.83 30.00 2.90
C ALA A 497 28.85 29.12 3.64
N ASP A 498 29.75 29.71 4.42
CA ASP A 498 30.68 28.94 5.25
C ASP A 498 29.95 28.42 6.50
N VAL A 499 29.42 27.20 6.40
CA VAL A 499 28.64 26.53 7.46
C VAL A 499 29.56 25.76 8.43
N GLY A 500 30.86 25.64 8.13
CA GLY A 500 31.81 24.83 8.91
C GLY A 500 31.99 25.29 10.36
N SER A 501 31.70 26.55 10.66
CA SER A 501 31.82 27.16 12.00
C SER A 501 30.54 27.14 12.84
N VAL A 502 29.38 26.82 12.23
CA VAL A 502 28.05 26.89 12.87
C VAL A 502 27.56 25.51 13.34
N VAL A 503 28.17 24.43 12.87
CA VAL A 503 27.84 23.06 13.28
C VAL A 503 28.65 22.69 14.54
N PRO A 504 28.03 22.48 15.71
CA PRO A 504 28.77 22.00 16.88
C PRO A 504 29.31 20.59 16.60
N VAL A 505 30.63 20.44 16.63
CA VAL A 505 31.41 19.21 16.34
C VAL A 505 31.29 18.16 17.46
N GLN A 506 30.09 17.98 18.05
CA GLN A 506 29.86 17.03 19.15
C GLN A 506 28.75 16.00 18.84
N MET A 507 28.71 15.47 17.62
CA MET A 507 27.92 14.27 17.34
C MET A 507 28.84 13.12 16.95
N GLN A 508 28.70 12.01 17.66
CA GLN A 508 29.48 10.80 17.43
C GLN A 508 29.07 10.17 16.09
N ASP A 509 30.03 9.72 15.28
CA ASP A 509 29.81 9.26 13.89
C ASP A 509 28.72 8.18 13.73
N ASN A 510 28.43 7.41 14.80
CA ASN A 510 27.35 6.42 14.82
C ASN A 510 25.93 7.01 14.81
N ASP A 511 25.74 8.27 15.23
CA ASP A 511 24.42 8.92 15.31
C ASP A 511 24.07 9.73 14.05
N ALA A 512 25.08 10.13 13.26
CA ALA A 512 24.89 10.92 12.04
C ALA A 512 24.00 10.19 11.02
N MET A 513 24.29 8.91 10.76
CA MET A 513 23.49 8.07 9.87
C MET A 513 22.02 7.95 10.30
N HIS A 514 21.79 7.80 11.60
CA HIS A 514 20.45 7.71 12.17
C HIS A 514 19.67 9.00 11.98
N ASN A 515 20.29 10.15 12.25
CA ASN A 515 19.68 11.47 12.10
C ASN A 515 19.37 11.80 10.64
N LEU A 516 20.26 11.46 9.70
CA LEU A 516 20.04 11.61 8.26
C LEU A 516 18.85 10.76 7.78
N MET A 517 18.73 9.53 8.27
CA MET A 517 17.60 8.65 7.92
C MET A 517 16.28 9.17 8.51
N ILE A 518 16.29 9.71 9.75
CA ILE A 518 15.12 10.35 10.36
C ILE A 518 14.68 11.57 9.53
N TYR A 519 15.63 12.42 9.14
CA TYR A 519 15.35 13.59 8.29
C TYR A 519 14.74 13.17 6.95
N HIS A 520 15.33 12.16 6.30
CA HIS A 520 14.85 11.62 5.02
C HIS A 520 13.48 10.97 5.13
N LEU A 521 13.20 10.26 6.23
CA LEU A 521 11.88 9.71 6.55
C LEU A 521 10.83 10.81 6.74
N PHE A 522 11.16 11.86 7.50
CA PHE A 522 10.27 13.01 7.66
C PHE A 522 9.98 13.70 6.32
N GLY A 523 10.98 13.79 5.44
CA GLY A 523 10.80 14.33 4.09
C GLY A 523 9.84 13.54 3.21
N LEU A 524 9.82 12.20 3.33
CA LEU A 524 8.81 11.35 2.68
C LEU A 524 7.41 11.69 3.18
N LEU A 525 7.22 11.78 4.51
CA LEU A 525 5.93 12.06 5.12
C LEU A 525 5.42 13.45 4.71
N TRP A 526 6.26 14.48 4.83
CA TRP A 526 5.87 15.85 4.50
C TRP A 526 5.54 16.00 3.02
N THR A 527 6.39 15.51 2.12
CA THR A 527 6.11 15.63 0.68
C THR A 527 4.92 14.78 0.25
N SER A 528 4.73 13.59 0.82
CA SER A 528 3.53 12.78 0.53
C SER A 528 2.24 13.50 0.93
N GLN A 529 2.21 14.13 2.12
CA GLN A 529 1.09 14.96 2.54
C GLN A 529 0.93 16.22 1.67
N PHE A 530 2.04 16.80 1.22
CA PHE A 530 2.04 17.96 0.34
C PHE A 530 1.38 17.65 -1.01
N ILE A 531 1.75 16.55 -1.66
CA ILE A 531 1.18 16.11 -2.95
C ILE A 531 -0.34 15.88 -2.80
N GLN A 532 -0.76 15.23 -1.71
CA GLN A 532 -2.18 14.99 -1.44
C GLN A 532 -2.94 16.30 -1.19
N ALA A 533 -2.39 17.21 -0.39
CA ALA A 533 -3.00 18.51 -0.09
C ALA A 533 -3.09 19.41 -1.34
N ALA A 534 -2.06 19.43 -2.18
CA ALA A 534 -2.06 20.16 -3.45
C ALA A 534 -3.12 19.61 -4.42
N ALA A 535 -3.27 18.28 -4.50
CA ALA A 535 -4.31 17.63 -5.27
C ALA A 535 -5.71 18.01 -4.76
N TYR A 536 -5.93 17.92 -3.45
CA TYR A 536 -7.19 18.24 -2.79
C TYR A 536 -7.60 19.70 -3.02
N ALA A 537 -6.70 20.65 -2.77
CA ALA A 537 -6.94 22.08 -2.97
C ALA A 537 -7.25 22.44 -4.44
N THR A 538 -6.55 21.81 -5.39
CA THR A 538 -6.77 22.03 -6.82
C THR A 538 -8.14 21.53 -7.28
N ILE A 539 -8.54 20.33 -6.85
CA ILE A 539 -9.86 19.77 -7.16
C ILE A 539 -10.94 20.65 -6.52
N ALA A 540 -10.80 20.99 -5.23
CA ALA A 540 -11.74 21.87 -4.54
C ALA A 540 -11.90 23.22 -5.26
N GLY A 541 -10.82 23.86 -5.68
CA GLY A 541 -10.91 25.12 -6.41
C GLY A 541 -11.62 25.03 -7.76
N ALA A 542 -11.57 23.89 -8.45
CA ALA A 542 -12.31 23.67 -9.70
C ALA A 542 -13.81 23.49 -9.42
N PHE A 543 -14.17 22.74 -8.38
CA PHE A 543 -15.56 22.59 -7.95
C PHE A 543 -16.15 23.91 -7.42
N CYS A 544 -15.39 24.73 -6.69
CA CYS A 544 -15.81 26.06 -6.29
C CYS A 544 -16.14 26.94 -7.51
N GLU A 545 -15.27 26.94 -8.53
CA GLU A 545 -15.49 27.71 -9.76
C GLU A 545 -16.77 27.26 -10.49
N TYR A 546 -17.03 25.95 -10.56
CA TYR A 546 -18.28 25.41 -11.12
C TYR A 546 -19.51 25.76 -10.27
N TYR A 547 -19.43 25.62 -8.95
CA TYR A 547 -20.56 25.84 -8.06
C TYR A 547 -21.03 27.31 -8.12
N TRP A 548 -20.09 28.24 -7.96
CA TRP A 548 -20.34 29.68 -7.88
C TRP A 548 -20.52 30.38 -9.24
N THR A 549 -20.67 29.62 -10.32
CA THR A 549 -21.08 30.13 -11.64
C THR A 549 -22.55 29.84 -11.87
N LEU A 550 -23.42 30.85 -11.99
CA LEU A 550 -24.87 30.64 -12.20
C LEU A 550 -25.15 29.93 -13.53
N ASP A 551 -24.70 30.51 -14.64
CA ASP A 551 -24.83 29.88 -15.95
C ASP A 551 -23.68 28.90 -16.19
N LYS A 552 -23.98 27.60 -16.08
CA LYS A 552 -22.97 26.54 -16.23
C LYS A 552 -22.33 26.51 -17.63
N ARG A 553 -22.89 27.19 -18.63
CA ARG A 553 -22.28 27.36 -19.96
C ARG A 553 -21.11 28.35 -19.96
N GLN A 554 -21.05 29.23 -18.96
CA GLN A 554 -20.01 30.25 -18.79
C GLN A 554 -18.84 29.76 -17.94
N VAL A 555 -18.85 28.50 -17.49
CA VAL A 555 -17.70 27.90 -16.82
C VAL A 555 -16.50 27.96 -17.76
N PRO A 556 -15.35 28.53 -17.35
CA PRO A 556 -14.23 28.71 -18.26
C PRO A 556 -13.71 27.38 -18.81
N ALA A 557 -13.21 27.37 -20.05
CA ALA A 557 -12.86 26.14 -20.78
C ALA A 557 -11.80 25.22 -20.10
N ARG A 558 -10.99 25.73 -19.16
CA ARG A 558 -9.95 24.97 -18.43
C ARG A 558 -9.94 25.32 -16.94
N PRO A 559 -11.00 24.98 -16.18
CA PRO A 559 -11.15 25.40 -14.79
C PRO A 559 -10.18 24.65 -13.87
N VAL A 560 -9.87 23.39 -14.19
CA VAL A 560 -8.89 22.57 -13.44
C VAL A 560 -7.49 23.15 -13.54
N LEU A 561 -7.04 23.49 -14.75
CA LEU A 561 -5.71 24.06 -14.97
C LEU A 561 -5.59 25.45 -14.33
N ARG A 562 -6.64 26.27 -14.42
CA ARG A 562 -6.71 27.56 -13.69
C ARG A 562 -6.66 27.37 -12.19
N SER A 563 -7.42 26.43 -11.65
CA SER A 563 -7.41 26.10 -10.23
C SER A 563 -6.03 25.64 -9.77
N MET A 564 -5.40 24.72 -10.52
CA MET A 564 -4.04 24.24 -10.27
C MET A 564 -3.04 25.39 -10.25
N TRP A 565 -3.11 26.27 -11.25
CA TRP A 565 -2.26 27.45 -11.32
C TRP A 565 -2.48 28.40 -10.14
N ARG A 566 -3.72 28.65 -9.72
CA ARG A 566 -4.00 29.45 -8.51
C ARG A 566 -3.42 28.80 -7.25
N THR A 567 -3.58 27.49 -7.09
CA THR A 567 -3.01 26.74 -5.96
C THR A 567 -1.50 26.88 -5.90
N VAL A 568 -0.81 26.72 -7.04
CA VAL A 568 0.66 26.82 -7.12
C VAL A 568 1.15 28.27 -6.99
N ARG A 569 0.45 29.24 -7.58
CA ARG A 569 0.92 30.64 -7.61
C ARG A 569 0.64 31.38 -6.31
N TYR A 570 -0.50 31.14 -5.67
CA TYR A 570 -0.97 31.93 -4.53
C TYR A 570 -0.99 31.13 -3.23
N HIS A 571 -1.33 29.84 -3.26
CA HIS A 571 -1.63 29.07 -2.05
C HIS A 571 -0.64 27.96 -1.72
N PHE A 572 0.51 27.92 -2.41
CA PHE A 572 1.50 26.85 -2.25
C PHE A 572 2.11 26.83 -0.83
N GLY A 573 2.25 28.01 -0.19
CA GLY A 573 2.65 28.12 1.22
C GLY A 573 1.61 27.57 2.19
N SER A 574 0.32 27.84 1.96
CA SER A 574 -0.78 27.30 2.78
C SER A 574 -0.88 25.77 2.68
N VAL A 575 -0.66 25.23 1.47
CA VAL A 575 -0.59 23.78 1.23
C VAL A 575 0.63 23.18 1.95
N ALA A 576 1.79 23.85 1.92
CA ALA A 576 2.98 23.44 2.66
C ALA A 576 2.74 23.44 4.18
N PHE A 577 2.09 24.47 4.71
CA PHE A 577 1.77 24.57 6.13
C PHE A 577 0.78 23.49 6.59
N GLY A 578 -0.33 23.33 5.87
CA GLY A 578 -1.33 22.31 6.21
C GLY A 578 -0.76 20.88 6.11
N SER A 579 0.07 20.60 5.13
CA SER A 579 0.74 19.29 5.01
C SER A 579 1.79 19.05 6.09
N LEU A 580 2.51 20.10 6.53
CA LEU A 580 3.48 20.02 7.63
C LEU A 580 2.84 19.58 8.94
N ILE A 581 1.68 20.17 9.28
CA ILE A 581 0.93 19.80 10.50
C ILE A 581 0.64 18.30 10.51
N ILE A 582 0.15 17.75 9.41
CA ILE A 582 -0.16 16.32 9.32
C ILE A 582 1.10 15.46 9.34
N ALA A 583 2.18 15.89 8.70
CA ALA A 583 3.45 15.18 8.70
C ALA A 583 4.05 15.05 10.10
N ILE A 584 3.98 16.11 10.92
CA ILE A 584 4.43 16.09 12.33
C ILE A 584 3.64 15.05 13.14
N LEU A 585 2.32 14.97 12.95
CA LEU A 585 1.50 13.98 13.66
C LEU A 585 1.80 12.55 13.21
N GLN A 586 2.00 12.33 11.92
CA GLN A 586 2.38 11.02 11.39
C GLN A 586 3.75 10.60 11.94
N PHE A 587 4.70 11.52 11.99
CA PHE A 587 6.01 11.29 12.59
C PHE A 587 5.92 10.99 14.09
N ALA A 588 5.11 11.73 14.84
CA ALA A 588 4.85 11.47 16.26
C ALA A 588 4.24 10.08 16.47
N ARG A 589 3.33 9.64 15.60
CA ARG A 589 2.71 8.31 15.66
C ARG A 589 3.70 7.19 15.37
N ILE A 590 4.56 7.37 14.37
CA ILE A 590 5.64 6.42 14.09
C ILE A 590 6.62 6.35 15.27
N THR A 591 6.98 7.50 15.84
CA THR A 591 7.86 7.59 17.01
C THR A 591 7.24 6.90 18.23
N LEU A 592 5.94 7.09 18.47
CA LEU A 592 5.23 6.44 19.55
C LEU A 592 5.18 4.92 19.36
N GLU A 593 4.99 4.43 18.14
CA GLU A 593 5.07 3.00 17.83
C GLU A 593 6.47 2.43 18.07
N TYR A 594 7.51 3.18 17.71
CA TYR A 594 8.90 2.81 17.99
C TYR A 594 9.18 2.73 19.50
N VAL A 595 8.76 3.74 20.27
CA VAL A 595 8.87 3.75 21.74
C VAL A 595 8.10 2.58 22.35
N ASP A 596 6.91 2.28 21.82
CA ASP A 596 6.08 1.15 22.25
C ASP A 596 6.78 -0.19 22.11
N GLN A 597 7.49 -0.38 21.01
CA GLN A 597 8.29 -1.57 20.77
C GLN A 597 9.49 -1.64 21.72
N LYS A 598 10.15 -0.51 22.00
CA LYS A 598 11.30 -0.46 22.91
C LYS A 598 10.92 -0.69 24.37
N MET A 599 9.71 -0.30 24.77
CA MET A 599 9.18 -0.47 26.13
C MET A 599 8.51 -1.84 26.37
N ARG A 600 8.69 -2.82 25.48
CA ARG A 600 8.07 -4.15 25.64
C ARG A 600 8.46 -4.87 26.94
N SER A 601 9.71 -4.73 27.41
CA SER A 601 10.15 -5.31 28.70
C SER A 601 9.47 -4.63 29.90
N ALA A 602 9.41 -3.30 29.90
CA ALA A 602 8.73 -2.53 30.94
C ALA A 602 7.21 -2.81 30.98
N LYS A 603 6.58 -3.09 29.83
CA LYS A 603 5.15 -3.47 29.73
C LYS A 603 4.82 -4.86 30.29
N GLN A 604 5.80 -5.76 30.38
CA GLN A 604 5.62 -7.06 31.00
C GLN A 604 5.61 -6.95 32.53
N GLY A 605 6.39 -6.00 33.09
CA GLY A 605 6.45 -5.74 34.52
C GLY A 605 5.40 -4.75 35.06
N ASN A 606 4.81 -3.88 34.22
CA ASN A 606 3.88 -2.83 34.70
C ASN A 606 2.65 -2.66 33.79
N ALA A 607 1.47 -2.99 34.33
CA ALA A 607 0.19 -2.85 33.64
C ALA A 607 -0.16 -1.39 33.31
N VAL A 608 0.27 -0.43 34.14
CA VAL A 608 0.00 1.01 33.93
C VAL A 608 0.68 1.49 32.64
N VAL A 609 1.93 1.09 32.40
CA VAL A 609 2.66 1.45 31.17
C VAL A 609 1.97 0.85 29.94
N ARG A 610 1.42 -0.36 30.05
CA ARG A 610 0.67 -1.00 28.97
C ARG A 610 -0.60 -0.22 28.61
N VAL A 611 -1.39 0.15 29.60
CA VAL A 611 -2.63 0.92 29.40
C VAL A 611 -2.32 2.33 28.88
N ALA A 612 -1.37 3.04 29.50
CA ALA A 612 -0.98 4.38 29.09
C ALA A 612 -0.54 4.46 27.61
N MET A 613 0.27 3.49 27.15
CA MET A 613 0.70 3.44 25.76
C MET A 613 -0.46 3.14 24.79
N MET A 614 -1.40 2.28 25.19
CA MET A 614 -2.60 2.00 24.39
C MET A 614 -3.50 3.24 24.27
N CYS A 615 -3.70 3.97 25.38
CA CYS A 615 -4.44 5.23 25.39
C CYS A 615 -3.76 6.29 24.51
N LEU A 616 -2.44 6.49 24.64
CA LEU A 616 -1.72 7.50 23.86
C LEU A 616 -1.76 7.21 22.35
N LYS A 617 -1.63 5.93 21.96
CA LYS A 617 -1.78 5.49 20.55
C LYS A 617 -3.18 5.81 20.02
N CYS A 618 -4.22 5.54 20.80
CA CYS A 618 -5.60 5.83 20.42
C CYS A 618 -5.85 7.34 20.29
N LEU A 619 -5.41 8.13 21.28
CA LEU A 619 -5.57 9.59 21.29
C LEU A 619 -4.86 10.23 20.10
N LEU A 620 -3.61 9.84 19.82
CA LEU A 620 -2.85 10.40 18.72
C LEU A 620 -3.42 9.99 17.36
N TRP A 621 -3.94 8.76 17.24
CA TRP A 621 -4.68 8.32 16.05
C TRP A 621 -5.95 9.15 15.83
N CYS A 622 -6.75 9.35 16.88
CA CYS A 622 -7.97 10.18 16.82
C CYS A 622 -7.64 11.63 16.45
N PHE A 623 -6.58 12.18 17.06
CA PHE A 623 -6.11 13.54 16.80
C PHE A 623 -5.63 13.71 15.35
N GLU A 624 -4.86 12.75 14.82
CA GLU A 624 -4.46 12.71 13.40
C GLU A 624 -5.68 12.75 12.47
N LYS A 625 -6.73 11.96 12.77
CA LYS A 625 -7.96 11.93 11.96
C LYS A 625 -8.74 13.24 12.04
N CYS A 626 -8.87 13.81 13.23
CA CYS A 626 -9.54 15.10 13.43
C CYS A 626 -8.81 16.22 12.69
N LEU A 627 -7.48 16.32 12.83
CA LEU A 627 -6.71 17.34 12.13
C LEU A 627 -6.69 17.15 10.62
N LYS A 628 -6.64 15.90 10.11
CA LYS A 628 -6.83 15.64 8.68
C LYS A 628 -8.18 16.14 8.17
N PHE A 629 -9.25 15.92 8.93
CA PHE A 629 -10.57 16.43 8.58
C PHE A 629 -10.58 17.96 8.56
N LEU A 630 -10.05 18.63 9.60
CA LEU A 630 -9.99 20.09 9.65
C LEU A 630 -9.14 20.68 8.52
N ASN A 631 -7.98 20.09 8.21
CA ASN A 631 -7.09 20.57 7.15
C ASN A 631 -7.75 20.49 5.78
N ASN A 632 -8.42 19.37 5.46
CA ASN A 632 -9.12 19.22 4.19
C ASN A 632 -10.18 20.31 4.01
N ASN A 633 -11.00 20.55 5.04
CA ASN A 633 -12.03 21.59 4.97
C ASN A 633 -11.43 23.01 4.91
N ALA A 634 -10.29 23.25 5.56
CA ALA A 634 -9.56 24.50 5.45
C ALA A 634 -9.09 24.75 4.01
N PHE A 635 -8.61 23.73 3.29
CA PHE A 635 -8.21 23.85 1.88
C PHE A 635 -9.38 24.20 0.97
N ILE A 636 -10.60 23.74 1.26
CA ILE A 636 -11.80 24.10 0.49
C ILE A 636 -12.10 25.59 0.67
N ILE A 637 -12.14 26.10 1.91
CA ILE A 637 -12.39 27.53 2.16
C ILE A 637 -11.27 28.40 1.62
N MET A 638 -10.02 27.96 1.73
CA MET A 638 -8.87 28.62 1.12
C MET A 638 -9.05 28.72 -0.41
N ALA A 639 -9.41 27.61 -1.07
CA ALA A 639 -9.68 27.60 -2.50
C ALA A 639 -10.87 28.49 -2.87
N MET A 640 -11.91 28.56 -2.02
CA MET A 640 -13.10 29.37 -2.23
C MET A 640 -12.82 30.88 -2.06
N LYS A 641 -12.33 31.30 -0.89
CA LYS A 641 -12.20 32.70 -0.46
C LYS A 641 -10.81 33.31 -0.69
N GLY A 642 -9.79 32.51 -0.98
CA GLY A 642 -8.42 32.99 -1.23
C GLY A 642 -7.66 33.47 0.01
N LYS A 643 -8.08 33.08 1.22
CA LYS A 643 -7.42 33.44 2.50
C LYS A 643 -6.26 32.50 2.82
N SER A 644 -5.40 32.89 3.78
CA SER A 644 -4.36 32.00 4.33
C SER A 644 -4.96 30.83 5.12
N PHE A 645 -4.12 29.87 5.50
CA PHE A 645 -4.58 28.61 6.06
C PHE A 645 -5.34 28.75 7.39
N CYS A 646 -4.80 29.47 8.38
CA CYS A 646 -5.43 29.59 9.71
C CYS A 646 -6.81 30.28 9.67
N PRO A 647 -6.99 31.44 8.98
CA PRO A 647 -8.32 32.03 8.80
C PRO A 647 -9.28 31.08 8.07
N SER A 648 -8.82 30.35 7.05
CA SER A 648 -9.65 29.41 6.30
C SER A 648 -10.08 28.23 7.17
N MET A 649 -9.20 27.73 8.04
CA MET A 649 -9.52 26.69 9.02
C MET A 649 -10.60 27.14 9.99
N LYS A 650 -10.46 28.35 10.56
CA LYS A 650 -11.46 28.92 11.47
C LYS A 650 -12.83 29.05 10.80
N ASP A 651 -12.87 29.61 9.59
CA ASP A 651 -14.10 29.78 8.82
C ASP A 651 -14.74 28.42 8.51
N SER A 652 -13.94 27.44 8.05
CA SER A 652 -14.43 26.10 7.72
C SER A 652 -15.02 25.39 8.94
N PHE A 653 -14.36 25.48 10.10
CA PHE A 653 -14.81 24.86 11.34
C PHE A 653 -16.11 25.48 11.83
N SER A 654 -16.21 26.81 11.82
CA SER A 654 -17.43 27.53 12.20
C SER A 654 -18.61 27.13 11.31
N LEU A 655 -18.37 27.00 10.00
CA LEU A 655 -19.40 26.65 9.03
C LEU A 655 -19.91 25.21 9.18
N LEU A 656 -18.97 24.27 9.42
CA LEU A 656 -19.28 22.88 9.67
C LEU A 656 -20.02 22.67 10.99
N LEU A 657 -19.61 23.35 12.07
CA LEU A 657 -20.25 23.22 13.37
C LEU A 657 -21.71 23.71 13.33
N ALA A 658 -21.96 24.82 12.60
CA ALA A 658 -23.31 25.34 12.39
C ALA A 658 -24.23 24.36 11.64
N ASN A 659 -23.68 23.43 10.86
CA ASN A 659 -24.42 22.48 10.00
C ASN A 659 -24.05 21.01 10.28
N ALA A 660 -23.54 20.70 11.47
CA ALA A 660 -22.78 19.47 11.73
C ALA A 660 -23.55 18.18 11.43
N ALA A 661 -24.79 18.05 11.91
CA ALA A 661 -25.59 16.84 11.75
C ALA A 661 -25.87 16.50 10.27
N ARG A 662 -26.16 17.54 9.47
CA ARG A 662 -26.48 17.44 8.04
C ARG A 662 -25.25 17.06 7.22
N VAL A 663 -24.13 17.75 7.43
CA VAL A 663 -22.88 17.50 6.70
C VAL A 663 -22.25 16.17 7.09
N ALA A 664 -22.21 15.83 8.39
CA ALA A 664 -21.61 14.59 8.87
C ALA A 664 -22.31 13.36 8.29
N THR A 665 -23.64 13.34 8.29
CA THR A 665 -24.41 12.20 7.77
C THR A 665 -24.07 11.94 6.31
N VAL A 666 -24.06 12.98 5.47
CA VAL A 666 -23.74 12.84 4.04
C VAL A 666 -22.30 12.40 3.82
N SER A 667 -21.33 13.08 4.46
CA SER A 667 -19.91 12.82 4.22
C SER A 667 -19.53 11.40 4.65
N ILE A 668 -20.12 10.87 5.73
CA ILE A 668 -19.91 9.47 6.16
C ILE A 668 -20.34 8.48 5.07
N ILE A 669 -21.52 8.66 4.48
CA ILE A 669 -22.04 7.74 3.45
C ILE A 669 -21.21 7.84 2.17
N ALA A 670 -20.88 9.05 1.73
CA ALA A 670 -20.05 9.27 0.55
C ALA A 670 -18.68 8.61 0.72
N ARG A 671 -18.02 8.79 1.87
CA ARG A 671 -16.73 8.15 2.17
C ARG A 671 -16.82 6.63 2.19
N PHE A 672 -17.91 6.07 2.71
CA PHE A 672 -18.15 4.63 2.67
C PHE A 672 -18.26 4.11 1.22
N LEU A 673 -19.02 4.77 0.34
CA LEU A 673 -19.13 4.38 -1.06
C LEU A 673 -17.77 4.48 -1.80
N MET A 674 -16.99 5.53 -1.51
CA MET A 674 -15.63 5.64 -2.06
C MET A 674 -14.70 4.55 -1.51
N LEU A 675 -14.86 4.14 -0.24
CA LEU A 675 -14.11 3.02 0.33
C LEU A 675 -14.42 1.70 -0.38
N LEU A 676 -15.71 1.42 -0.64
CA LEU A 676 -16.12 0.22 -1.38
C LEU A 676 -15.48 0.17 -2.77
N GLY A 677 -15.45 1.29 -3.48
CA GLY A 677 -14.79 1.36 -4.78
C GLY A 677 -13.27 1.14 -4.71
N LYS A 678 -12.60 1.62 -3.65
CA LYS A 678 -11.16 1.36 -3.43
C LYS A 678 -10.90 -0.12 -3.19
N ILE A 679 -11.72 -0.77 -2.35
CA ILE A 679 -11.63 -2.21 -2.07
C ILE A 679 -11.90 -3.01 -3.35
N PHE A 680 -12.90 -2.62 -4.15
CA PHE A 680 -13.21 -3.26 -5.43
C PHE A 680 -12.01 -3.27 -6.37
N ILE A 681 -11.44 -2.09 -6.66
CA ILE A 681 -10.30 -1.97 -7.59
C ILE A 681 -9.10 -2.75 -7.06
N THR A 682 -8.82 -2.64 -5.75
CA THR A 682 -7.70 -3.35 -5.11
C THR A 682 -7.87 -4.87 -5.21
N GLY A 683 -9.04 -5.38 -4.85
CA GLY A 683 -9.33 -6.81 -4.89
C GLY A 683 -9.31 -7.37 -6.30
N PHE A 684 -9.81 -6.63 -7.29
CA PHE A 684 -9.74 -7.04 -8.70
C PHE A 684 -8.29 -7.04 -9.23
N CYS A 685 -7.46 -6.08 -8.82
CA CYS A 685 -6.03 -6.10 -9.16
C CYS A 685 -5.28 -7.28 -8.50
N MET A 686 -5.62 -7.61 -7.25
CA MET A 686 -5.05 -8.76 -6.54
C MET A 686 -5.48 -10.09 -7.16
N LEU A 687 -6.75 -10.22 -7.56
CA LEU A 687 -7.26 -11.40 -8.27
C LEU A 687 -6.59 -11.55 -9.63
N PHE A 688 -6.46 -10.45 -10.38
CA PHE A 688 -5.76 -10.44 -11.66
C PHE A 688 -4.29 -10.86 -11.49
N MET A 689 -3.59 -10.35 -10.47
CA MET A 689 -2.22 -10.76 -10.15
C MET A 689 -2.14 -12.26 -9.79
N PHE A 690 -3.10 -12.78 -9.02
CA PHE A 690 -3.15 -14.20 -8.67
C PHE A 690 -3.28 -15.08 -9.92
N VAL A 691 -4.23 -14.75 -10.80
CA VAL A 691 -4.42 -15.45 -12.09
C VAL A 691 -3.17 -15.33 -12.95
N PHE A 692 -2.55 -14.16 -12.98
CA PHE A 692 -1.34 -13.89 -13.76
C PHE A 692 -0.13 -14.73 -13.29
N ILE A 693 0.01 -14.95 -11.98
CA ILE A 693 1.04 -15.85 -11.41
C ILE A 693 0.71 -17.32 -11.72
N ARG A 694 -0.55 -17.74 -11.58
CA ARG A 694 -0.94 -19.15 -11.70
C ARG A 694 -1.03 -19.63 -13.15
N TYR A 695 -1.40 -18.74 -14.06
CA TYR A 695 -1.60 -18.99 -15.48
C TYR A 695 -0.83 -17.96 -16.33
N PRO A 696 0.52 -17.99 -16.31
CA PRO A 696 1.30 -17.03 -17.07
C PRO A 696 1.02 -17.17 -18.57
N PRO A 697 0.60 -16.10 -19.29
CA PRO A 697 0.37 -16.15 -20.73
C PRO A 697 1.64 -16.55 -21.52
N SER A 698 1.52 -17.59 -22.35
CA SER A 698 2.63 -18.18 -23.12
C SER A 698 3.25 -17.28 -24.19
N HIS A 699 2.59 -16.17 -24.57
CA HIS A 699 2.97 -15.32 -25.70
C HIS A 699 3.56 -13.95 -25.32
N THR A 700 3.74 -13.65 -24.04
CA THR A 700 4.32 -12.38 -23.59
C THR A 700 5.83 -12.49 -23.41
N PRO A 701 6.63 -11.47 -23.83
CA PRO A 701 8.09 -11.51 -23.70
C PRO A 701 8.53 -11.71 -22.25
N SER A 702 9.61 -12.48 -22.04
CA SER A 702 10.19 -12.75 -20.71
C SER A 702 10.53 -11.48 -19.91
N PHE A 703 10.84 -10.37 -20.60
CA PHE A 703 11.02 -9.05 -19.99
C PHE A 703 9.79 -8.59 -19.19
N PHE A 704 8.58 -8.87 -19.68
CA PHE A 704 7.32 -8.45 -19.04
C PHE A 704 6.87 -9.37 -17.89
N MET A 705 7.36 -10.60 -17.87
CA MET A 705 6.88 -11.64 -16.95
C MET A 705 7.82 -11.89 -15.77
N GLY A 706 9.12 -11.58 -15.90
CA GLY A 706 10.09 -12.12 -14.95
C GLY A 706 10.06 -13.66 -14.91
N ASP A 707 10.67 -14.26 -13.91
CA ASP A 707 10.71 -15.72 -13.75
C ASP A 707 9.53 -16.20 -12.88
N LEU A 708 8.31 -16.03 -13.41
CA LEU A 708 7.06 -16.29 -12.68
C LEU A 708 6.82 -17.78 -12.39
N SER A 709 7.39 -18.67 -13.21
CA SER A 709 7.35 -20.13 -13.03
C SER A 709 8.08 -20.63 -11.79
N SER A 710 8.99 -19.82 -11.22
CA SER A 710 9.79 -20.18 -10.05
C SER A 710 9.42 -19.37 -8.79
N VAL A 711 8.22 -18.77 -8.78
CA VAL A 711 7.65 -18.11 -7.60
C VAL A 711 7.14 -19.19 -6.63
N SER A 712 7.66 -19.19 -5.41
CA SER A 712 7.32 -20.19 -4.40
C SER A 712 5.99 -19.93 -3.71
N SER A 713 5.59 -18.65 -3.54
CA SER A 713 4.31 -18.28 -2.94
C SER A 713 3.70 -17.00 -3.56
N PRO A 714 2.42 -17.01 -3.97
CA PRO A 714 1.77 -15.84 -4.58
C PRO A 714 1.37 -14.75 -3.56
N ILE A 715 1.34 -15.06 -2.26
CA ILE A 715 0.73 -14.21 -1.23
C ILE A 715 1.41 -12.84 -1.13
N PHE A 716 2.74 -12.81 -1.10
CA PHE A 716 3.49 -11.57 -0.88
C PHE A 716 3.46 -10.62 -2.10
N PRO A 717 3.68 -11.11 -3.34
CA PRO A 717 3.41 -10.32 -4.54
C PRO A 717 1.97 -9.78 -4.62
N MET A 718 0.96 -10.57 -4.23
CA MET A 718 -0.42 -10.11 -4.15
C MET A 718 -0.61 -8.99 -3.13
N LEU A 719 -0.03 -9.12 -1.93
CA LEU A 719 -0.13 -8.09 -0.89
C LEU A 719 0.49 -6.77 -1.35
N LEU A 720 1.68 -6.80 -1.97
CA LEU A 720 2.30 -5.57 -2.47
C LEU A 720 1.50 -4.96 -3.64
N THR A 721 0.97 -5.81 -4.52
CA THR A 721 0.04 -5.38 -5.57
C THR A 721 -1.20 -4.70 -4.96
N GLY A 722 -1.73 -5.23 -3.87
CA GLY A 722 -2.84 -4.65 -3.11
C GLY A 722 -2.50 -3.27 -2.54
N VAL A 723 -1.33 -3.11 -1.93
CA VAL A 723 -0.89 -1.80 -1.39
C VAL A 723 -0.76 -0.76 -2.51
N LEU A 724 -0.12 -1.14 -3.63
CA LEU A 724 0.09 -0.24 -4.77
C LEU A 724 -1.23 0.14 -5.48
N SER A 725 -2.10 -0.84 -5.71
CA SER A 725 -3.42 -0.62 -6.32
C SER A 725 -4.35 0.19 -5.43
N TYR A 726 -4.34 -0.03 -4.11
CA TYR A 726 -5.11 0.78 -3.17
C TYR A 726 -4.66 2.24 -3.16
N ALA A 727 -3.35 2.48 -3.19
CA ALA A 727 -2.80 3.83 -3.28
C ALA A 727 -3.20 4.51 -4.59
N THR A 728 -3.07 3.81 -5.72
CA THR A 728 -3.48 4.31 -7.04
C THR A 728 -4.98 4.59 -7.08
N ALA A 729 -5.82 3.63 -6.69
CA ALA A 729 -7.27 3.79 -6.62
C ALA A 729 -7.69 4.96 -5.73
N SER A 730 -6.96 5.21 -4.65
CA SER A 730 -7.25 6.34 -3.75
C SER A 730 -7.19 7.68 -4.47
N PHE A 731 -6.17 7.94 -5.30
CA PHE A 731 -6.08 9.21 -6.05
C PHE A 731 -7.26 9.44 -6.98
N PHE A 732 -7.78 8.39 -7.62
CA PHE A 732 -8.94 8.49 -8.51
C PHE A 732 -10.24 8.70 -7.72
N LEU A 733 -10.51 7.87 -6.71
CA LEU A 733 -11.78 7.94 -5.97
C LEU A 733 -11.86 9.17 -5.06
N ASP A 734 -10.73 9.68 -4.59
CA ASP A 734 -10.69 10.90 -3.79
C ASP A 734 -11.05 12.15 -4.61
N VAL A 735 -11.06 12.10 -5.95
CA VAL A 735 -11.63 13.20 -6.78
C VAL A 735 -13.11 13.39 -6.47
N TYR A 736 -13.87 12.30 -6.43
CA TYR A 736 -15.28 12.35 -6.08
C TYR A 736 -15.48 12.72 -4.61
N GLY A 737 -14.69 12.15 -3.70
CA GLY A 737 -14.74 12.51 -2.29
C GLY A 737 -14.52 14.01 -2.06
N THR A 738 -13.50 14.58 -2.71
CA THR A 738 -13.19 16.01 -2.64
C THR A 738 -14.29 16.87 -3.28
N GLY A 739 -14.84 16.43 -4.41
CA GLY A 739 -15.95 17.13 -5.07
C GLY A 739 -17.20 17.20 -4.21
N ILE A 740 -17.56 16.10 -3.55
CA ILE A 740 -18.69 16.02 -2.63
C ILE A 740 -18.47 16.94 -1.41
N ASP A 741 -17.32 16.82 -0.74
CA ASP A 741 -16.99 17.67 0.40
C ASP A 741 -17.01 19.17 0.00
N THR A 742 -16.52 19.50 -1.20
CA THR A 742 -16.51 20.87 -1.72
C THR A 742 -17.92 21.39 -1.99
N ILE A 743 -18.77 20.62 -2.68
CA ILE A 743 -20.15 21.01 -2.95
C ILE A 743 -20.93 21.24 -1.65
N LEU A 744 -20.74 20.37 -0.66
CA LEU A 744 -21.38 20.51 0.65
C LEU A 744 -20.93 21.78 1.37
N LEU A 745 -19.64 22.09 1.34
CA LEU A 745 -19.14 23.30 1.99
C LEU A 745 -19.54 24.57 1.24
N CYS A 746 -19.57 24.54 -0.10
CA CYS A 746 -20.13 25.63 -0.91
C CYS A 746 -21.61 25.84 -0.59
N PHE A 747 -22.39 24.76 -0.46
CA PHE A 747 -23.80 24.83 -0.05
C PHE A 747 -23.97 25.48 1.32
N CYS A 748 -23.19 25.09 2.31
CA CYS A 748 -23.26 25.71 3.63
C CYS A 748 -22.90 27.20 3.59
N GLU A 749 -21.89 27.57 2.81
CA GLU A 749 -21.48 28.97 2.65
C GLU A 749 -22.52 29.78 1.89
N ASP A 750 -23.11 29.24 0.81
CA ASP A 750 -24.21 29.84 0.04
C ASP A 750 -25.42 30.14 0.92
N CYS A 751 -25.84 29.14 1.72
CA CYS A 751 -26.83 29.36 2.77
C CYS A 751 -26.41 30.47 3.74
N ASN A 752 -25.12 30.67 4.02
CA ASN A 752 -24.68 31.67 4.98
C ASN A 752 -24.65 33.09 4.41
N VAL A 753 -24.14 33.26 3.19
CA VAL A 753 -23.93 34.58 2.57
C VAL A 753 -25.16 35.12 1.85
N ASN A 754 -26.06 34.24 1.41
CA ASN A 754 -27.26 34.59 0.63
C ASN A 754 -28.58 34.44 1.40
N LYS A 755 -28.52 34.27 2.73
CA LYS A 755 -29.69 34.28 3.62
C LYS A 755 -30.59 35.51 3.44
N THR A 756 -30.00 36.67 3.17
CA THR A 756 -30.71 37.96 3.08
C THR A 756 -31.16 38.30 1.67
N SER A 757 -30.46 37.79 0.65
CA SER A 757 -30.80 38.03 -0.76
C SER A 757 -31.83 37.03 -1.30
N GLU A 758 -32.01 35.88 -0.64
CA GLU A 758 -32.86 34.76 -1.07
C GLU A 758 -32.54 34.21 -2.47
N GLN A 759 -31.39 34.61 -3.04
CA GLN A 759 -30.87 34.17 -4.33
C GLN A 759 -29.68 33.25 -4.09
N TYR A 760 -29.88 31.95 -4.30
CA TYR A 760 -28.88 30.90 -4.07
C TYR A 760 -28.28 30.37 -5.38
N TYR A 761 -27.05 29.88 -5.33
CA TYR A 761 -26.33 29.25 -6.45
C TYR A 761 -26.56 27.72 -6.54
N MET A 762 -27.13 27.12 -5.49
CA MET A 762 -27.48 25.70 -5.42
C MET A 762 -28.62 25.29 -6.37
N SER A 763 -28.63 24.02 -6.80
CA SER A 763 -29.73 23.44 -7.59
C SER A 763 -30.88 22.98 -6.71
N ASP A 764 -32.13 23.03 -7.23
CA ASP A 764 -33.33 22.54 -6.53
C ASP A 764 -33.20 21.07 -6.14
N GLU A 765 -32.54 20.27 -6.99
CA GLU A 765 -32.25 18.86 -6.74
C GLU A 765 -31.35 18.70 -5.49
N LEU A 766 -30.33 19.53 -5.32
CA LEU A 766 -29.45 19.50 -4.14
C LEU A 766 -30.20 19.91 -2.85
N VAL A 767 -31.06 20.93 -2.93
CA VAL A 767 -31.90 21.38 -1.80
C VAL A 767 -32.84 20.27 -1.35
N ALA A 768 -33.54 19.65 -2.30
CA ALA A 768 -34.49 18.56 -2.05
C ALA A 768 -33.83 17.41 -1.27
N PHE A 769 -32.59 17.08 -1.62
CA PHE A 769 -31.86 15.98 -1.00
C PHE A 769 -31.26 16.30 0.36
N ILE A 770 -30.82 17.55 0.58
CA ILE A 770 -30.20 17.97 1.83
C ILE A 770 -31.24 18.31 2.92
N GLU A 771 -32.40 18.84 2.53
CA GLU A 771 -33.46 19.23 3.46
C GLU A 771 -34.53 18.14 3.66
N GLY A 772 -34.62 17.19 2.72
CA GLY A 772 -35.63 16.15 2.66
C GLY A 772 -36.94 16.63 2.03
N PRO A 773 -37.78 15.70 1.51
CA PRO A 773 -38.99 16.05 0.74
C PRO A 773 -40.01 16.88 1.53
N ALA A 774 -40.08 16.72 2.86
CA ALA A 774 -41.00 17.47 3.71
C ALA A 774 -40.61 18.96 3.90
N LYS A 775 -39.31 19.28 3.87
CA LYS A 775 -38.83 20.68 3.98
C LYS A 775 -38.60 21.34 2.62
N HIS A 776 -38.32 20.55 1.57
CA HIS A 776 -38.31 21.03 0.19
C HIS A 776 -39.60 21.76 -0.19
N ASN A 777 -40.75 21.18 0.15
CA ASN A 777 -42.06 21.80 -0.10
C ASN A 777 -42.31 23.05 0.75
N ALA A 778 -41.60 23.21 1.87
CA ALA A 778 -41.64 24.45 2.64
C ALA A 778 -40.76 25.52 1.98
N PHE A 779 -39.57 25.15 1.49
CA PHE A 779 -38.64 26.07 0.83
C PHE A 779 -39.17 26.60 -0.51
N SER A 780 -39.83 25.75 -1.31
CA SER A 780 -40.49 26.19 -2.55
C SER A 780 -41.64 27.17 -2.30
N VAL A 781 -42.34 27.03 -1.16
CA VAL A 781 -43.38 27.97 -0.71
C VAL A 781 -42.79 29.31 -0.27
N TYR A 782 -41.60 29.31 0.35
CA TYR A 782 -40.86 30.56 0.62
C TYR A 782 -40.39 31.23 -0.66
N GLN A 783 -39.90 30.46 -1.64
CA GLN A 783 -39.43 30.99 -2.92
C GLN A 783 -40.58 31.56 -3.75
N SER A 784 -41.75 30.92 -3.76
CA SER A 784 -42.94 31.44 -4.44
C SER A 784 -43.52 32.69 -3.74
N GLN A 785 -43.38 32.79 -2.42
CA GLN A 785 -43.77 34.00 -1.67
C GLN A 785 -42.83 35.20 -1.94
N SER A 786 -41.53 34.97 -2.13
CA SER A 786 -40.58 36.03 -2.53
C SER A 786 -40.88 36.59 -3.92
N ALA A 787 -41.27 35.73 -4.87
CA ALA A 787 -41.65 36.13 -6.22
C ALA A 787 -43.01 36.87 -6.26
N SER A 788 -43.93 36.57 -5.34
CA SER A 788 -45.22 37.26 -5.24
C SER A 788 -45.18 38.59 -4.48
N ASN A 789 -44.07 38.91 -3.78
CA ASN A 789 -43.93 40.14 -2.99
C ASN A 789 -43.16 41.26 -3.73
N ALA A 790 -42.79 41.08 -5.00
CA ALA A 790 -42.30 42.15 -5.85
C ALA A 790 -43.47 43.02 -6.33
N VAL A 791 -43.81 44.04 -5.54
CA VAL A 791 -44.79 45.08 -5.92
C VAL A 791 -44.23 45.93 -7.08
N PRO A 792 -44.95 46.10 -8.21
CA PRO A 792 -44.57 47.09 -9.22
C PRO A 792 -44.95 48.49 -8.72
N ALA A 793 -43.98 49.40 -8.60
CA ALA A 793 -44.23 50.81 -8.41
C ALA A 793 -44.84 51.42 -9.69
N THR A 794 -45.97 52.09 -9.54
CA THR A 794 -46.81 52.70 -10.57
C THR A 794 -46.26 54.04 -11.08
N ALA A 795 -46.67 54.41 -12.31
CA ALA A 795 -46.83 55.81 -12.71
C ALA A 795 -48.12 55.96 -13.56
N PRO A 796 -48.86 57.09 -13.46
CA PRO A 796 -50.26 57.18 -13.88
C PRO A 796 -50.43 57.68 -15.33
N PRO A 797 -51.62 57.49 -15.93
CA PRO A 797 -52.15 58.53 -16.81
C PRO A 797 -53.62 58.91 -16.52
N VAL A 798 -53.81 60.22 -16.39
CA VAL A 798 -54.81 61.08 -17.05
C VAL A 798 -56.27 60.60 -17.17
N PHE A 799 -57.12 61.42 -16.58
CA PHE A 799 -58.59 61.49 -16.64
C PHE A 799 -59.13 61.71 -18.07
N GLN A 800 -60.16 60.96 -18.50
CA GLN A 800 -61.41 61.42 -19.15
C GLN A 800 -62.36 60.23 -19.49
N PRO A 801 -63.69 60.46 -19.67
CA PRO A 801 -64.75 59.56 -19.17
C PRO A 801 -65.66 58.91 -20.24
N HIS A 802 -66.56 58.02 -19.76
CA HIS A 802 -67.69 57.36 -20.45
C HIS A 802 -67.29 56.17 -21.36
N THR A 803 -67.89 54.99 -21.36
CA THR A 803 -69.29 54.55 -21.19
C THR A 803 -69.38 53.09 -20.74
N VAL A 804 -70.33 52.76 -19.85
CA VAL A 804 -70.97 51.43 -19.64
C VAL A 804 -71.83 51.15 -20.90
N PRO A 805 -72.01 49.91 -21.45
CA PRO A 805 -72.69 48.84 -20.73
C PRO A 805 -72.38 47.35 -21.04
N MET A 806 -72.77 46.56 -20.03
CA MET A 806 -73.45 45.25 -20.10
C MET A 806 -72.73 43.98 -20.62
N ASN A 807 -72.53 43.08 -19.65
CA ASN A 807 -73.26 41.80 -19.53
C ASN A 807 -73.09 40.75 -20.64
N LYS A 808 -72.47 39.61 -20.30
CA LYS A 808 -73.09 38.26 -20.25
C LYS A 808 -72.06 37.12 -20.42
N THR A 809 -72.10 36.18 -19.47
CA THR A 809 -72.02 34.70 -19.62
C THR A 809 -71.03 34.11 -20.64
N LYS A 810 -70.14 33.18 -20.25
CA LYS A 810 -70.44 31.86 -19.69
C LYS A 810 -69.20 31.29 -19.02
#